data_AF-A0A225WDP9-F1
#
_entry.id   AF-A0A225WDP9-F1
#
_cell.length_a   1.000
_cell.length_b   1.000
_cell.length_c   1.000
_cell.angle_alpha   90.00
_cell.angle_beta   90.00
_cell.angle_gamma   90.00
#
_symmetry.space_group_name_H-M   'P 1'
#
loop_
_entity.id
_entity.type
_entity.pdbx_description
1 polymer ?
#
loop_
_entity_poly.entity_id
_entity_poly.type
_entity_poly.pdbx_seq_one_letter_code
_entity_poly.pdbx_strand_id
1 'polypeptide(L)'
;MNAPPPPLLAANIVLRYKDVEIPHIISTVSTFMDSTLDLFLNNACRLGSLMLLQRIWDSSEVYMNEDQNIPENFSLCLRKYLRTDRHYRQYQYKLSILEAVKLKNLEMVQWLFERFPECKVYQEAVDEAVKQGSMEILQFFYENNGNLVQHEWGTKPIDWHKTFETSAEFRHYDIMWWMHEHIPMGRQDLRYLLQQPLQWTIVHGDIPVAERLVSLDARWSMVHIARRIGASGRLDVLEWIVATQRDHLCWFVEVVYGAAGNGHLDAVIWAVENHKKFNDIGQRPYPITPTNNQIGSSIYIAAVKGHKDIAQYLYLIAQGTSITYASWQACLTSPENELEWRDYSALQPYFDLSEFKPRDAMKEAVRNGHFDVVQWIYETFCNEEDGKLPFYLGLKADAALKGHVEMVKWLHQVQFQLSVAKKPQHDTSESQITPTDSLQPIANVKFGAVQRLPQTGTEFSTTCAIDSAAKGGHLDVVQWLFKHTSEECTTAAIDGAASNGHLHLVKWFHENTTAGCTERAIDEAARNGHLEVVKWLHVNRTEGSTTNAMDGAAQNGFLEVVKWLHFHRREGSSTCAPRIIEIAAKEGHFRVVQWLQTHRSEGYPSGGLQSAALHKHFEIFLFLHLFSPDYCLESCFTGSNPGINNWILGRHPELRETSDSNIENSSESEYDMDY
;
A
#
# COMPACT_ATOMS: atom_id res chain seq x y z
N MET A 1 16.85 -11.37 -24.76
CA MET A 1 17.10 -10.22 -23.87
C MET A 1 17.24 -8.99 -24.75
N ASN A 2 16.14 -8.28 -25.00
CA ASN A 2 16.21 -7.02 -25.73
C ASN A 2 16.67 -5.95 -24.75
N ALA A 3 17.90 -5.49 -24.90
CA ALA A 3 18.39 -4.34 -24.16
C ALA A 3 17.42 -3.17 -24.35
N PRO A 4 17.12 -2.38 -23.30
CA PRO A 4 16.30 -1.20 -23.45
C PRO A 4 16.93 -0.28 -24.52
N PRO A 5 16.12 0.33 -25.41
CA PRO A 5 16.65 1.24 -26.41
C PRO A 5 17.45 2.35 -25.71
N PRO A 6 18.57 2.81 -26.31
CA PRO A 6 19.36 3.88 -25.72
C PRO A 6 18.47 5.11 -25.51
N PRO A 7 18.63 5.82 -24.37
CA PRO A 7 17.84 7.01 -24.09
C PRO A 7 17.98 8.00 -25.24
N LEU A 8 16.86 8.61 -25.63
CA LEU A 8 16.81 9.59 -26.72
C LEU A 8 17.55 10.86 -26.25
N LEU A 9 18.86 10.95 -26.54
CA LEU A 9 19.74 12.00 -26.04
C LEU A 9 19.44 13.39 -26.65
N ALA A 10 18.92 13.41 -27.88
CA ALA A 10 18.48 14.62 -28.55
C ALA A 10 17.43 14.27 -29.62
N ALA A 11 16.42 15.14 -29.77
CA ALA A 11 15.50 15.12 -30.89
C ALA A 11 15.75 16.38 -31.72
N ASN A 12 16.25 16.20 -32.94
CA ASN A 12 16.48 17.34 -33.84
C ASN A 12 15.16 17.66 -34.55
N ILE A 13 14.48 18.73 -34.11
CA ILE A 13 13.27 19.21 -34.76
C ILE A 13 13.69 19.99 -35.99
N VAL A 14 13.70 19.32 -37.14
CA VAL A 14 13.95 19.97 -38.43
C VAL A 14 12.68 20.71 -38.83
N LEU A 15 12.67 22.03 -38.65
CA LEU A 15 11.66 22.90 -39.25
C LEU A 15 11.75 22.72 -40.77
N ARG A 16 10.69 22.22 -41.40
CA ARG A 16 10.63 22.00 -42.84
C ARG A 16 10.54 23.32 -43.62
N TYR A 17 11.46 24.26 -43.42
CA TYR A 17 11.77 25.31 -44.40
C TYR A 17 13.09 26.03 -44.08
N LYS A 18 14.12 25.74 -44.90
CA LYS A 18 15.44 26.37 -45.05
C LYS A 18 16.36 26.45 -43.82
N ASP A 19 17.58 25.92 -44.02
CA ASP A 19 18.77 26.19 -43.21
C ASP A 19 19.05 27.68 -43.18
N VAL A 20 18.47 28.36 -42.20
CA VAL A 20 18.96 29.67 -41.77
C VAL A 20 19.35 29.48 -40.31
N GLU A 21 20.64 29.31 -40.08
CA GLU A 21 21.27 29.38 -38.77
C GLU A 21 21.07 30.79 -38.22
N ILE A 22 19.88 31.04 -37.70
CA ILE A 22 19.57 32.25 -36.97
C ILE A 22 19.49 31.83 -35.50
N PRO A 23 20.56 32.02 -34.72
CA PRO A 23 20.60 31.60 -33.32
C PRO A 23 19.41 32.11 -32.49
N HIS A 24 18.87 33.30 -32.83
CA HIS A 24 17.69 33.83 -32.16
C HIS A 24 16.42 33.00 -32.42
N ILE A 25 16.18 32.49 -33.63
CA ILE A 25 14.99 31.68 -33.95
C ILE A 25 15.09 30.33 -33.23
N ILE A 26 16.26 29.70 -33.25
CA ILE A 26 16.51 28.43 -32.53
C ILE A 26 16.31 28.64 -31.03
N SER A 27 16.80 29.75 -30.48
CA SER A 27 16.58 30.12 -29.09
C SER A 27 15.09 30.30 -28.80
N THR A 28 14.35 31.09 -29.58
CA THR A 28 12.92 31.33 -29.36
C THR A 28 12.09 30.06 -29.47
N VAL A 29 12.35 29.19 -30.45
CA VAL A 29 11.65 27.91 -30.62
C VAL A 29 11.99 26.95 -29.47
N SER A 30 13.24 26.92 -29.02
CA SER A 30 13.65 26.11 -27.87
C SER A 30 12.99 26.59 -26.58
N THR A 31 12.97 27.90 -26.33
CA THR A 31 12.27 28.50 -25.19
C THR A 31 10.77 28.21 -25.25
N PHE A 32 10.15 28.29 -26.43
CA PHE A 32 8.73 27.94 -26.63
C PHE A 32 8.42 26.47 -26.29
N MET A 33 9.23 25.54 -26.79
CA MET A 33 9.08 24.11 -26.49
C MET A 33 9.30 23.82 -24.99
N ASP A 34 10.21 24.55 -24.33
CA ASP A 34 10.48 24.39 -22.90
C ASP A 34 9.36 24.98 -22.02
N SER A 35 8.71 26.06 -22.45
CA SER A 35 7.58 26.66 -21.73
C SER A 35 6.24 25.94 -21.93
N THR A 36 6.06 25.27 -23.07
CA THR A 36 4.85 24.50 -23.37
C THR A 36 4.83 23.15 -22.63
N LEU A 37 6.01 22.64 -22.29
CA LEU A 37 6.21 21.49 -21.41
C LEU A 37 6.52 22.00 -20.00
N ASP A 38 5.46 22.36 -19.25
CA ASP A 38 5.59 22.71 -17.82
C ASP A 38 6.09 21.50 -17.02
N LEU A 39 7.41 21.37 -16.96
CA LEU A 39 8.13 20.42 -16.12
C LEU A 39 8.68 21.18 -14.91
N PHE A 40 8.13 20.88 -13.75
CA PHE A 40 8.60 21.44 -12.48
C PHE A 40 10.02 21.00 -12.16
N LEU A 41 10.75 21.83 -11.39
CA LEU A 41 12.16 21.60 -11.07
C LEU A 41 12.35 20.26 -10.34
N ASN A 42 11.46 19.93 -9.40
CA ASN A 42 11.47 18.65 -8.69
C ASN A 42 11.24 17.44 -9.62
N ASN A 43 10.33 17.56 -10.59
CA ASN A 43 10.09 16.50 -11.58
C ASN A 43 11.30 16.34 -12.52
N ALA A 44 12.03 17.42 -12.81
CA ALA A 44 13.29 17.35 -13.54
C ALA A 44 14.42 16.75 -12.70
N CYS A 45 14.47 17.02 -11.39
CA CYS A 45 15.44 16.38 -10.48
C CYS A 45 15.30 14.85 -10.51
N ARG A 46 14.07 14.31 -10.58
CA ARG A 46 13.83 12.86 -10.71
C ARG A 46 14.50 12.22 -11.92
N LEU A 47 14.80 12.99 -12.97
CA LEU A 47 15.49 12.51 -14.16
C LEU A 47 17.01 12.48 -14.01
N GLY A 48 17.56 13.02 -12.91
CA GLY A 48 18.99 12.98 -12.62
C GLY A 48 19.87 13.84 -13.53
N SER A 49 19.29 14.72 -14.35
CA SER A 49 20.01 15.49 -15.36
C SER A 49 20.26 16.94 -14.92
N LEU A 50 21.50 17.24 -14.54
CA LEU A 50 21.94 18.61 -14.26
C LEU A 50 21.76 19.54 -15.46
N MET A 51 21.96 19.03 -16.69
CA MET A 51 21.77 19.80 -17.91
C MET A 51 20.30 20.21 -18.10
N LEU A 52 19.36 19.35 -17.71
CA LEU A 52 17.94 19.68 -17.76
C LEU A 52 17.59 20.73 -16.69
N LEU A 53 18.13 20.60 -15.47
CA LEU A 53 17.94 21.60 -14.41
C LEU A 53 18.50 22.96 -14.82
N GLN A 54 19.71 22.97 -15.37
CA GLN A 54 20.35 24.18 -15.88
C GLN A 54 19.51 24.80 -17.01
N ARG A 55 19.02 23.99 -17.95
CA ARG A 55 18.14 24.47 -19.03
C ARG A 55 16.83 25.05 -18.50
N ILE A 56 16.21 24.41 -17.50
CA ILE A 56 14.99 24.91 -16.86
C ILE A 56 15.28 26.25 -16.16
N TRP A 57 16.38 26.30 -15.42
CA TRP A 57 16.81 27.51 -14.72
C TRP A 57 17.08 28.65 -15.70
N ASP A 58 17.84 28.43 -16.77
CA ASP A 58 18.20 29.46 -17.75
C ASP A 58 16.97 29.95 -18.53
N SER A 59 16.04 29.05 -18.87
CA SER A 59 14.76 29.44 -19.50
C SER A 59 13.91 30.36 -18.62
N SER A 60 14.08 30.31 -17.29
CA SER A 60 13.32 31.18 -16.37
C SER A 60 13.87 32.62 -16.29
N GLU A 61 15.06 32.88 -16.85
CA GLU A 61 15.67 34.21 -16.87
C GLU A 61 14.87 35.21 -17.70
N VAL A 62 14.18 34.74 -18.74
CA VAL A 62 13.38 35.58 -19.63
C VAL A 62 12.30 36.35 -18.85
N TYR A 63 11.81 35.78 -17.74
CA TYR A 63 10.78 36.40 -16.91
C TYR A 63 11.30 37.46 -15.93
N MET A 64 12.61 37.66 -15.83
CA MET A 64 13.21 38.71 -14.98
C MET A 64 13.22 40.08 -15.64
N ASN A 65 13.25 40.14 -16.97
CA ASN A 65 13.36 41.38 -17.72
C ASN A 65 11.96 41.84 -18.14
N GLU A 66 11.37 42.75 -17.34
CA GLU A 66 10.03 43.32 -17.60
C GLU A 66 9.92 44.05 -18.95
N ASP A 67 11.04 44.43 -19.56
CA ASP A 67 11.13 45.18 -20.82
C ASP A 67 10.92 44.34 -22.10
N GLN A 68 10.80 43.01 -21.99
CA GLN A 68 10.54 42.15 -23.15
C GLN A 68 9.04 41.88 -23.28
N ASN A 69 8.46 42.11 -24.47
CA ASN A 69 7.10 41.68 -24.81
C ASN A 69 7.00 40.14 -24.71
N ILE A 70 6.67 39.64 -23.51
CA ILE A 70 6.45 38.21 -23.25
C ILE A 70 5.21 37.79 -24.04
N PRO A 71 5.30 36.84 -24.99
CA PRO A 71 4.12 36.43 -25.75
C PRO A 71 3.07 35.78 -24.83
N GLU A 72 1.78 35.99 -25.11
CA GLU A 72 0.66 35.61 -24.21
C GLU A 72 0.72 34.16 -23.71
N ASN A 73 1.14 33.20 -24.55
CA ASN A 73 1.31 31.79 -24.18
C ASN A 73 2.42 31.54 -23.14
N PHE A 74 3.45 32.39 -23.06
CA PHE A 74 4.52 32.28 -22.07
C PHE A 74 4.13 32.83 -20.70
N SER A 75 3.11 33.68 -20.63
CA SER A 75 2.65 34.32 -19.39
C SER A 75 2.00 33.34 -18.40
N LEU A 76 1.47 32.23 -18.91
CA LEU A 76 0.72 31.21 -18.14
C LEU A 76 1.63 30.11 -17.55
N CYS A 77 2.95 30.21 -17.75
CA CYS A 77 3.94 29.24 -17.28
C CYS A 77 4.36 29.51 -15.83
N LEU A 78 4.36 28.47 -14.98
CA LEU A 78 4.76 28.59 -13.57
C LEU A 78 6.25 28.91 -13.37
N ARG A 79 7.09 28.75 -14.40
CA ARG A 79 8.52 29.10 -14.35
C ARG A 79 8.77 30.57 -14.02
N LYS A 80 7.81 31.45 -14.32
CA LYS A 80 7.85 32.86 -13.88
C LYS A 80 8.12 32.97 -12.38
N TYR A 81 7.48 32.13 -11.56
CA TYR A 81 7.59 32.20 -10.11
C TYR A 81 8.90 31.62 -9.57
N LEU A 82 9.62 30.80 -10.36
CA LEU A 82 10.86 30.16 -9.91
C LEU A 82 11.94 31.19 -9.51
N ARG A 83 12.01 32.32 -10.22
CA ARG A 83 12.91 33.40 -9.86
C ARG A 83 12.18 34.62 -9.30
N THR A 84 10.88 34.81 -9.45
CA THR A 84 10.23 36.05 -8.95
C THR A 84 9.66 35.93 -7.54
N ASP A 85 9.25 34.72 -7.12
CA ASP A 85 8.46 34.55 -5.89
C ASP A 85 9.21 33.78 -4.81
N ARG A 86 9.38 34.39 -3.63
CA ARG A 86 10.09 33.79 -2.49
C ARG A 86 9.45 32.49 -1.97
N HIS A 87 8.13 32.40 -1.95
CA HIS A 87 7.44 31.24 -1.37
C HIS A 87 7.46 30.07 -2.35
N TYR A 88 7.27 30.33 -3.65
CA TYR A 88 7.39 29.31 -4.67
C TYR A 88 8.81 28.76 -4.80
N ARG A 89 9.84 29.62 -4.67
CA ARG A 89 11.24 29.20 -4.59
C ARG A 89 11.50 28.21 -3.46
N GLN A 90 11.09 28.57 -2.23
CA GLN A 90 11.26 27.69 -1.06
C GLN A 90 10.53 26.37 -1.24
N TYR A 91 9.32 26.41 -1.81
CA TYR A 91 8.53 25.22 -2.09
C TYR A 91 9.20 24.29 -3.12
N GLN A 92 9.60 24.82 -4.28
CA GLN A 92 10.28 24.04 -5.31
C GLN A 92 11.64 23.53 -4.85
N TYR A 93 12.40 24.33 -4.09
CA TYR A 93 13.65 23.90 -3.47
C TYR A 93 13.43 22.73 -2.51
N LYS A 94 12.46 22.81 -1.59
CA LYS A 94 12.12 21.72 -0.65
C LYS A 94 11.84 20.41 -1.38
N LEU A 95 11.07 20.44 -2.46
CA LEU A 95 10.77 19.23 -3.24
C LEU A 95 11.99 18.75 -4.06
N SER A 96 12.73 19.67 -4.66
CA SER A 96 13.87 19.36 -5.53
C SER A 96 15.04 18.76 -4.76
N ILE A 97 15.33 19.27 -3.56
CA ILE A 97 16.41 18.75 -2.71
C ILE A 97 16.09 17.33 -2.25
N LEU A 98 14.83 17.04 -1.90
CA LEU A 98 14.40 15.70 -1.50
C LEU A 98 14.60 14.68 -2.64
N GLU A 99 14.26 15.03 -3.87
CA GLU A 99 14.47 14.16 -5.04
C GLU A 99 15.97 13.99 -5.37
N ALA A 100 16.79 15.04 -5.24
CA ALA A 100 18.23 14.96 -5.44
C ALA A 100 18.92 14.02 -4.42
N VAL A 101 18.48 14.08 -3.15
CA VAL A 101 18.96 13.21 -2.08
C VAL A 101 18.58 11.75 -2.34
N LYS A 102 17.35 11.47 -2.78
CA LYS A 102 16.91 10.12 -3.18
C LYS A 102 17.78 9.51 -4.27
N LEU A 103 18.27 10.34 -5.20
CA LEU A 103 19.18 9.91 -6.27
C LEU A 103 20.65 9.80 -5.82
N LYS A 104 20.98 10.13 -4.57
CA LYS A 104 22.35 10.20 -4.04
C LYS A 104 23.27 11.13 -4.86
N ASN A 105 22.71 12.14 -5.50
CA ASN A 105 23.46 13.01 -6.39
C ASN A 105 23.93 14.27 -5.65
N LEU A 106 25.18 14.23 -5.14
CA LEU A 106 25.79 15.34 -4.42
C LEU A 106 25.94 16.60 -5.31
N GLU A 107 26.30 16.45 -6.58
CA GLU A 107 26.46 17.59 -7.50
C GLU A 107 25.14 18.34 -7.69
N MET A 108 24.02 17.61 -7.75
CA MET A 108 22.68 18.19 -7.82
C MET A 108 22.28 18.89 -6.52
N VAL A 109 22.65 18.32 -5.37
CA VAL A 109 22.47 18.96 -4.06
C VAL A 109 23.26 20.28 -4.01
N GLN A 110 24.54 20.25 -4.39
CA GLN A 110 25.39 21.45 -4.44
C GLN A 110 24.81 22.50 -5.41
N TRP A 111 24.40 22.10 -6.61
CA TRP A 111 23.77 22.98 -7.59
C TRP A 111 22.52 23.66 -7.02
N LEU A 112 21.68 22.95 -6.27
CA LEU A 112 20.50 23.52 -5.62
C LEU A 112 20.90 24.52 -4.52
N PHE A 113 21.92 24.22 -3.70
CA PHE A 113 22.40 25.15 -2.67
C PHE A 113 22.98 26.44 -3.26
N GLU A 114 23.74 26.34 -4.35
CA GLU A 114 24.32 27.49 -5.04
C GLU A 114 23.26 28.44 -5.61
N ARG A 115 22.14 27.89 -6.12
CA ARG A 115 21.07 28.67 -6.77
C ARG A 115 19.98 29.15 -5.80
N PHE A 116 19.86 28.54 -4.64
CA PHE A 116 18.87 28.87 -3.61
C PHE A 116 19.53 29.20 -2.25
N PRO A 117 20.37 30.25 -2.15
CA PRO A 117 21.17 30.54 -0.95
C PRO A 117 20.34 30.91 0.29
N GLU A 118 19.11 31.39 0.10
CA GLU A 118 18.19 31.74 1.20
C GLU A 118 17.51 30.51 1.82
N CYS A 119 17.58 29.34 1.16
CA CYS A 119 16.87 28.14 1.58
C CYS A 119 17.75 27.28 2.50
N LYS A 120 17.18 26.90 3.65
CA LYS A 120 17.88 26.11 4.68
C LYS A 120 17.72 24.60 4.44
N VAL A 121 18.58 23.82 5.07
CA VAL A 121 18.44 22.35 5.16
C VAL A 121 17.17 22.01 5.94
N TYR A 122 16.36 21.07 5.43
CA TYR A 122 15.16 20.58 6.11
C TYR A 122 15.40 19.21 6.74
N GLN A 123 14.77 18.94 7.89
CA GLN A 123 14.81 17.64 8.57
C GLN A 123 14.49 16.48 7.63
N GLU A 124 13.44 16.62 6.81
CA GLU A 124 13.02 15.59 5.85
C GLU A 124 14.12 15.20 4.86
N ALA A 125 14.95 16.16 4.42
CA ALA A 125 16.06 15.90 3.51
C ALA A 125 17.22 15.19 4.20
N VAL A 126 17.47 15.50 5.48
CA VAL A 126 18.49 14.81 6.29
C VAL A 126 18.07 13.38 6.59
N ASP A 127 16.82 13.18 7.03
CA ASP A 127 16.24 11.86 7.28
C ASP A 127 16.33 11.00 6.00
N GLU A 128 16.02 11.56 4.82
CA GLU A 128 16.14 10.84 3.55
C GLU A 128 17.60 10.53 3.17
N ALA A 129 18.54 11.44 3.43
CA ALA A 129 19.97 11.18 3.18
C ALA A 129 20.48 10.00 4.01
N VAL A 130 20.03 9.91 5.26
CA VAL A 130 20.31 8.77 6.15
C VAL A 130 19.70 7.49 5.61
N LYS A 131 18.42 7.48 5.19
CA LYS A 131 17.78 6.28 4.59
C LYS A 131 18.56 5.74 3.41
N GLN A 132 19.02 6.64 2.54
CA GLN A 132 19.80 6.30 1.37
C GLN A 132 21.21 5.84 1.74
N GLY A 133 21.75 6.22 2.90
CA GLY A 133 23.12 5.91 3.31
C GLY A 133 24.15 6.80 2.62
N SER A 134 23.78 8.06 2.32
CA SER A 134 24.64 9.01 1.60
C SER A 134 25.44 9.86 2.58
N MET A 135 26.61 9.36 2.98
CA MET A 135 27.50 10.00 3.94
C MET A 135 27.98 11.38 3.48
N GLU A 136 28.32 11.52 2.19
CA GLU A 136 28.87 12.75 1.62
C GLU A 136 27.83 13.89 1.65
N ILE A 137 26.57 13.57 1.36
CA ILE A 137 25.46 14.53 1.42
C ILE A 137 25.20 14.95 2.87
N LEU A 138 25.31 14.01 3.82
CA LEU A 138 25.11 14.30 5.23
C LEU A 138 26.22 15.20 5.78
N GLN A 139 27.48 14.93 5.44
CA GLN A 139 28.62 15.78 5.77
C GLN A 139 28.42 17.18 5.20
N PHE A 140 28.01 17.28 3.93
CA PHE A 140 27.68 18.55 3.29
C PHE A 140 26.55 19.29 4.02
N PHE A 141 25.47 18.62 4.41
CA PHE A 141 24.40 19.23 5.19
C PHE A 141 24.86 19.70 6.56
N TYR A 142 25.76 18.96 7.22
CA TYR A 142 26.33 19.35 8.51
C TYR A 142 27.22 20.59 8.40
N GLU A 143 28.10 20.64 7.39
CA GLU A 143 28.97 21.81 7.13
C GLU A 143 28.15 23.07 6.83
N ASN A 144 27.06 22.93 6.07
CA ASN A 144 26.18 24.04 5.69
C ASN A 144 25.07 24.36 6.73
N ASN A 145 25.04 23.66 7.88
CA ASN A 145 24.07 23.91 8.96
C ASN A 145 24.49 25.11 9.85
N GLY A 146 25.74 25.56 9.77
CA GLY A 146 26.33 26.55 10.65
C GLY A 146 25.94 28.00 10.33
N ASN A 147 24.74 28.44 10.72
CA ASN A 147 24.42 29.81 11.14
C ASN A 147 23.00 29.87 11.76
N LEU A 148 22.91 29.46 13.02
CA LEU A 148 21.71 29.66 13.84
C LEU A 148 21.58 31.16 14.16
N VAL A 149 20.80 31.87 13.35
CA VAL A 149 20.15 33.11 13.77
C VAL A 149 18.65 32.87 13.81
N GLN A 150 18.06 33.07 14.99
CA GLN A 150 16.62 33.18 15.17
C GLN A 150 16.10 34.35 14.33
N HIS A 151 15.06 34.14 13.51
CA HIS A 151 13.85 34.97 13.61
C HIS A 151 12.68 34.53 12.68
N GLU A 152 11.51 34.90 13.20
CA GLU A 152 10.13 34.94 12.68
C GLU A 152 9.41 33.65 12.27
N TRP A 153 10.06 32.62 11.72
CA TRP A 153 9.34 31.49 11.10
C TRP A 153 9.68 30.11 11.65
N GLY A 154 9.73 29.94 12.97
CA GLY A 154 9.55 28.63 13.63
C GLY A 154 10.41 27.45 13.13
N THR A 155 11.58 27.68 12.52
CA THR A 155 12.45 26.59 12.08
C THR A 155 13.15 26.01 13.31
N LYS A 156 12.65 24.86 13.78
CA LYS A 156 13.36 24.05 14.78
C LYS A 156 14.73 23.66 14.21
N PRO A 157 15.81 23.67 15.01
CA PRO A 157 17.09 23.12 14.58
C PRO A 157 16.90 21.66 14.15
N ILE A 158 17.76 21.17 13.25
CA ILE A 158 17.76 19.77 12.82
C ILE A 158 17.84 18.91 14.08
N ASP A 159 16.86 18.02 14.24
CA ASP A 159 16.79 17.05 15.31
C ASP A 159 17.68 15.87 14.95
N TRP A 160 18.95 15.97 15.35
CA TRP A 160 19.94 14.93 15.12
C TRP A 160 19.67 13.66 15.93
N HIS A 161 18.87 13.73 17.00
CA HIS A 161 18.49 12.55 17.77
C HIS A 161 17.63 11.61 16.94
N LYS A 162 16.61 12.15 16.28
CA LYS A 162 15.78 11.38 15.35
C LYS A 162 16.61 10.82 14.19
N THR A 163 17.53 11.61 13.63
CA THR A 163 18.39 11.13 12.53
C THR A 163 19.29 9.96 12.96
N PHE A 164 19.78 9.99 14.19
CA PHE A 164 20.60 8.93 14.76
C PHE A 164 19.82 7.62 14.85
N GLU A 165 18.56 7.66 15.32
CA GLU A 165 17.69 6.49 15.35
C GLU A 165 17.44 5.92 13.95
N THR A 166 17.14 6.79 12.97
CA THR A 166 16.91 6.37 11.58
C THR A 166 18.14 5.72 10.96
N SER A 167 19.37 6.13 11.34
CA SER A 167 20.59 5.51 10.79
C SER A 167 20.71 4.03 11.15
N ALA A 168 20.32 3.66 12.38
CA ALA A 168 20.31 2.27 12.83
C ALA A 168 19.15 1.46 12.23
N GLU A 169 17.98 2.08 12.03
CA GLU A 169 16.84 1.48 11.33
C GLU A 169 17.18 1.05 9.89
N PHE A 170 17.99 1.84 9.17
CA PHE A 170 18.38 1.55 7.79
C PHE A 170 19.74 0.83 7.66
N ARG A 171 20.32 0.37 8.77
CA ARG A 171 21.62 -0.36 8.84
C ARG A 171 22.83 0.43 8.35
N HIS A 172 22.77 1.75 8.41
CA HIS A 172 23.89 2.65 8.07
C HIS A 172 24.68 2.99 9.34
N TYR A 173 25.39 1.99 9.86
CA TYR A 173 26.14 2.10 11.12
C TYR A 173 27.34 3.03 11.02
N ASP A 174 27.92 3.20 9.84
CA ASP A 174 28.96 4.19 9.54
C ASP A 174 28.46 5.63 9.80
N ILE A 175 27.27 5.96 9.31
CA ILE A 175 26.61 7.24 9.56
C ILE A 175 26.28 7.39 11.05
N MET A 176 25.77 6.33 11.68
CA MET A 176 25.47 6.30 13.11
C MET A 176 26.73 6.65 13.93
N TRP A 177 27.84 5.95 13.68
CA TRP A 177 29.08 6.18 14.41
C TRP A 177 29.69 7.55 14.11
N TRP A 178 29.61 8.02 12.87
CA TRP A 178 30.06 9.37 12.52
C TRP A 178 29.27 10.44 13.28
N MET A 179 27.93 10.32 13.36
CA MET A 179 27.08 11.22 14.13
C MET A 179 27.45 11.19 15.62
N HIS A 180 27.72 10.01 16.18
CA HIS A 180 28.15 9.85 17.57
C HIS A 180 29.48 10.59 17.86
N GLU A 181 30.39 10.64 16.90
CA GLU A 181 31.70 11.30 17.05
C GLU A 181 31.65 12.82 16.83
N HIS A 182 30.84 13.30 15.89
CA HIS A 182 30.88 14.70 15.43
C HIS A 182 29.77 15.59 16.00
N ILE A 183 28.71 15.00 16.57
CA ILE A 183 27.57 15.75 17.10
C ILE A 183 27.63 15.68 18.64
N PRO A 184 27.79 16.83 19.33
CA PRO A 184 27.89 16.85 20.79
C PRO A 184 26.53 16.51 21.42
N MET A 185 26.32 15.24 21.78
CA MET A 185 25.13 14.77 22.49
C MET A 185 25.41 14.71 24.01
N GLY A 186 24.49 15.20 24.83
CA GLY A 186 24.64 15.20 26.29
C GLY A 186 24.78 13.78 26.88
N ARG A 187 25.55 13.62 27.97
CA ARG A 187 25.76 12.31 28.63
C ARG A 187 24.47 11.66 29.16
N GLN A 188 23.49 12.45 29.59
CA GLN A 188 22.20 11.91 30.07
C GLN A 188 21.33 11.44 28.90
N ASP A 189 21.41 12.10 27.74
CA ASP A 189 20.67 11.74 26.53
C ASP A 189 21.24 10.47 25.89
N LEU A 190 22.56 10.27 25.93
CA LEU A 190 23.25 9.12 25.33
C LEU A 190 22.67 7.77 25.76
N ARG A 191 22.33 7.57 27.04
CA ARG A 191 21.73 6.29 27.49
C ARG A 191 20.35 6.01 26.92
N TYR A 192 19.56 7.05 26.68
CA TYR A 192 18.23 6.94 26.10
C TYR A 192 18.32 6.79 24.58
N LEU A 193 19.22 7.56 23.95
CA LEU A 193 19.50 7.55 22.52
C LEU A 193 20.05 6.23 22.02
N LEU A 194 20.81 5.50 22.83
CA LEU A 194 21.38 4.20 22.42
C LEU A 194 20.36 3.06 22.51
N GLN A 195 19.20 3.26 23.18
CA GLN A 195 18.19 2.19 23.32
C GLN A 195 17.58 1.85 21.97
N GLN A 196 17.07 2.84 21.24
CA GLN A 196 16.39 2.61 19.96
C GLN A 196 17.30 1.98 18.89
N PRO A 197 18.52 2.49 18.64
CA PRO A 197 19.49 1.84 17.75
C PRO A 197 19.80 0.40 18.14
N LEU A 198 19.92 0.12 19.45
CA LEU A 198 20.13 -1.24 19.91
C LEU A 198 18.95 -2.14 19.55
N GLN A 199 17.71 -1.70 19.73
CA GLN A 199 16.54 -2.48 19.30
C GLN A 199 16.61 -2.82 17.81
N TRP A 200 16.95 -1.84 16.96
CA TRP A 200 17.09 -2.05 15.52
C TRP A 200 18.25 -3.00 15.18
N THR A 201 19.41 -2.90 15.82
CA THR A 201 20.53 -3.83 15.60
C THR A 201 20.19 -5.27 15.97
N ILE A 202 19.41 -5.46 17.05
CA ILE A 202 18.92 -6.78 17.46
C ILE A 202 17.94 -7.33 16.41
N VAL A 203 17.00 -6.50 15.93
CA VAL A 203 16.03 -6.93 14.90
C VAL A 203 16.70 -7.28 13.58
N HIS A 204 17.76 -6.58 13.18
CA HIS A 204 18.53 -6.91 11.97
C HIS A 204 19.47 -8.11 12.14
N GLY A 205 19.78 -8.48 13.39
CA GLY A 205 20.71 -9.56 13.72
C GLY A 205 22.17 -9.19 13.59
N ASP A 206 22.51 -7.91 13.72
CA ASP A 206 23.88 -7.39 13.66
C ASP A 206 24.53 -7.45 15.07
N ILE A 207 24.78 -8.68 15.54
CA ILE A 207 25.29 -9.00 16.89
C ILE A 207 26.54 -8.18 17.27
N PRO A 208 27.58 -8.02 16.42
CA PRO A 208 28.77 -7.25 16.82
C PRO A 208 28.49 -5.78 17.12
N VAL A 209 27.54 -5.18 16.40
CA VAL A 209 27.12 -3.78 16.64
C VAL A 209 26.28 -3.71 17.91
N ALA A 210 25.39 -4.69 18.12
CA ALA A 210 24.61 -4.81 19.34
C ALA A 210 25.53 -4.94 20.57
N GLU A 211 26.52 -5.84 20.55
CA GLU A 211 27.51 -6.00 21.64
C GLU A 211 28.25 -4.70 21.94
N ARG A 212 28.65 -3.96 20.90
CA ARG A 212 29.28 -2.65 21.06
C ARG A 212 28.34 -1.65 21.74
N LEU A 213 27.06 -1.61 21.37
CA LEU A 213 26.06 -0.75 22.01
C LEU A 213 25.79 -1.18 23.47
N VAL A 214 25.73 -2.48 23.76
CA VAL A 214 25.59 -3.00 25.13
C VAL A 214 26.79 -2.60 25.98
N SER A 215 28.01 -2.63 25.43
CA SER A 215 29.21 -2.17 26.14
C SER A 215 29.17 -0.69 26.52
N LEU A 216 28.33 0.11 25.86
CA LEU A 216 28.07 1.52 26.15
C LEU A 216 26.92 1.73 27.17
N ASP A 217 26.53 0.69 27.92
CA ASP A 217 25.46 0.72 28.95
C ASP A 217 24.05 0.99 28.37
N ALA A 218 23.84 0.63 27.10
CA ALA A 218 22.52 0.68 26.46
C ALA A 218 21.60 -0.42 27.00
N ARG A 219 20.38 -0.03 27.38
CA ARG A 219 19.35 -0.96 27.90
C ARG A 219 18.24 -1.16 26.89
N TRP A 220 17.63 -2.34 26.88
CA TRP A 220 16.49 -2.64 26.02
C TRP A 220 15.44 -3.46 26.77
N SER A 221 14.19 -3.42 26.30
CA SER A 221 13.07 -4.20 26.81
C SER A 221 12.58 -5.17 25.73
N MET A 222 12.41 -6.44 26.11
CA MET A 222 12.03 -7.50 25.18
C MET A 222 10.56 -7.42 24.74
N VAL A 223 9.70 -6.75 25.51
CA VAL A 223 8.25 -6.65 25.25
C VAL A 223 7.93 -6.11 23.85
N HIS A 224 8.69 -5.13 23.37
CA HIS A 224 8.43 -4.48 22.08
C HIS A 224 9.19 -5.10 20.90
N ILE A 225 10.22 -5.91 21.18
CA ILE A 225 11.19 -6.39 20.17
C ILE A 225 10.95 -7.87 19.86
N ALA A 226 10.42 -8.65 20.81
CA ALA A 226 10.20 -10.10 20.72
C ALA A 226 9.48 -10.53 19.43
N ARG A 227 8.37 -9.88 19.09
CA ARG A 227 7.60 -10.18 17.88
C ARG A 227 8.41 -9.96 16.59
N ARG A 228 9.22 -8.91 16.56
CA ARG A 228 10.07 -8.56 15.41
C ARG A 228 11.25 -9.53 15.27
N ILE A 229 11.82 -9.97 16.39
CA ILE A 229 12.86 -11.01 16.41
C ILE A 229 12.28 -12.34 15.94
N GLY A 230 11.12 -12.74 16.46
CA GLY A 230 10.41 -13.93 15.98
C GLY A 230 10.16 -13.87 14.47
N ALA A 231 9.73 -12.72 13.97
CA ALA A 231 9.52 -12.50 12.54
C ALA A 231 10.80 -12.60 11.69
N SER A 232 11.99 -12.38 12.26
CA SER A 232 13.26 -12.57 11.55
C SER A 232 13.72 -14.02 11.48
N GLY A 233 13.22 -14.90 12.37
CA GLY A 233 13.61 -16.31 12.43
C GLY A 233 15.06 -16.58 12.83
N ARG A 234 15.79 -15.56 13.31
CA ARG A 234 17.22 -15.62 13.59
C ARG A 234 17.50 -16.29 14.94
N LEU A 235 17.81 -17.59 14.89
CA LEU A 235 18.15 -18.39 16.07
C LEU A 235 19.40 -17.89 16.80
N ASP A 236 20.40 -17.44 16.05
CA ASP A 236 21.64 -16.86 16.57
C ASP A 236 21.38 -15.64 17.46
N VAL A 237 20.44 -14.78 17.06
CA VAL A 237 20.01 -13.62 17.86
C VAL A 237 19.26 -14.07 19.12
N LEU A 238 18.36 -15.05 18.98
CA LEU A 238 17.60 -15.60 20.12
C LEU A 238 18.51 -16.25 21.16
N GLU A 239 19.51 -17.02 20.72
CA GLU A 239 20.54 -17.62 21.59
C GLU A 239 21.41 -16.56 22.26
N TRP A 240 21.84 -15.55 21.50
CA TRP A 240 22.60 -14.42 22.04
C TRP A 240 21.82 -13.64 23.10
N ILE A 241 20.51 -13.40 22.89
CA ILE A 241 19.65 -12.73 23.87
C ILE A 241 19.57 -13.53 25.16
N VAL A 242 19.35 -14.85 25.08
CA VAL A 242 19.29 -15.74 26.27
C VAL A 242 20.64 -15.81 26.98
N ALA A 243 21.75 -15.74 26.25
CA ALA A 243 23.09 -15.67 26.85
C ALA A 243 23.34 -14.33 27.57
N THR A 244 22.76 -13.24 27.06
CA THR A 244 23.02 -11.87 27.54
C THR A 244 22.06 -11.40 28.63
N GLN A 245 20.78 -11.81 28.60
CA GLN A 245 19.77 -11.48 29.61
C GLN A 245 19.21 -12.73 30.29
N ARG A 246 19.04 -12.67 31.62
CA ARG A 246 18.37 -13.71 32.43
C ARG A 246 16.94 -13.33 32.83
N ASP A 247 16.38 -12.25 32.27
CA ASP A 247 15.04 -11.77 32.64
C ASP A 247 13.90 -12.60 32.03
N HIS A 248 12.84 -12.75 32.83
CA HIS A 248 11.82 -13.78 32.74
C HIS A 248 10.95 -13.79 31.45
N LEU A 249 10.42 -14.98 31.14
CA LEU A 249 9.85 -15.51 29.88
C LEU A 249 8.55 -14.89 29.35
N CYS A 250 8.17 -13.67 29.74
CA CYS A 250 6.91 -13.05 29.30
C CYS A 250 6.88 -12.70 27.79
N TRP A 251 8.00 -12.82 27.09
CA TRP A 251 8.17 -12.49 25.67
C TRP A 251 8.11 -13.69 24.71
N PHE A 252 8.10 -14.92 25.23
CA PHE A 252 8.12 -16.15 24.41
C PHE A 252 6.94 -16.21 23.41
N VAL A 253 5.74 -15.86 23.88
CA VAL A 253 4.51 -15.92 23.08
C VAL A 253 4.58 -14.98 21.88
N GLU A 254 5.15 -13.78 22.06
CA GLU A 254 5.35 -12.82 20.98
C GLU A 254 6.38 -13.31 19.95
N VAL A 255 7.44 -14.00 20.39
CA VAL A 255 8.41 -14.63 19.48
C VAL A 255 7.72 -15.72 18.65
N VAL A 256 6.92 -16.59 19.29
CA VAL A 256 6.16 -17.65 18.60
C VAL A 256 5.19 -17.03 17.60
N TYR A 257 4.45 -16.00 17.99
CA TYR A 257 3.54 -15.31 17.09
C TYR A 257 4.27 -14.77 15.86
N GLY A 258 5.38 -14.04 16.07
CA GLY A 258 6.18 -13.47 14.99
C GLY A 258 6.77 -14.53 14.06
N ALA A 259 7.32 -15.60 14.63
CA ALA A 259 7.92 -16.71 13.89
C ALA A 259 6.87 -17.52 13.11
N ALA A 260 5.71 -17.78 13.73
CA ALA A 260 4.60 -18.49 13.12
C ALA A 260 4.02 -17.74 11.91
N GLY A 261 3.93 -16.42 11.98
CA GLY A 261 3.45 -15.59 10.86
C GLY A 261 4.42 -15.46 9.68
N ASN A 262 5.70 -15.84 9.84
CA ASN A 262 6.73 -15.76 8.79
C ASN A 262 7.27 -17.14 8.37
N GLY A 263 6.75 -18.23 8.93
CA GLY A 263 7.12 -19.58 8.52
C GLY A 263 8.40 -20.12 9.15
N HIS A 264 8.88 -19.52 10.24
CA HIS A 264 10.11 -19.93 10.91
C HIS A 264 9.85 -21.06 11.91
N LEU A 265 9.66 -22.28 11.40
CA LEU A 265 9.37 -23.47 12.21
C LEU A 265 10.45 -23.71 13.28
N ASP A 266 11.74 -23.60 12.92
CA ASP A 266 12.85 -23.81 13.85
C ASP A 266 12.84 -22.82 15.02
N ALA A 267 12.50 -21.55 14.75
CA ALA A 267 12.37 -20.52 15.78
C ALA A 267 11.16 -20.78 16.70
N VAL A 268 10.03 -21.25 16.14
CA VAL A 268 8.86 -21.68 16.93
C VAL A 268 9.22 -22.85 17.83
N ILE A 269 9.91 -23.87 17.30
CA ILE A 269 10.34 -25.04 18.07
C ILE A 269 11.30 -24.64 19.17
N TRP A 270 12.35 -23.90 18.82
CA TRP A 270 13.35 -23.41 19.77
C TRP A 270 12.69 -22.62 20.90
N ALA A 271 11.75 -21.74 20.58
CA ALA A 271 11.04 -20.94 21.56
C ALA A 271 10.23 -21.85 22.51
N VAL A 272 9.49 -22.83 21.97
CA VAL A 272 8.65 -23.76 22.74
C VAL A 272 9.50 -24.64 23.66
N GLU A 273 10.61 -25.18 23.16
CA GLU A 273 11.50 -26.04 23.92
C GLU A 273 12.21 -25.28 25.04
N ASN A 274 12.67 -24.05 24.78
CA ASN A 274 13.27 -23.22 25.81
C ASN A 274 12.24 -22.84 26.88
N HIS A 275 11.01 -22.50 26.51
CA HIS A 275 9.94 -22.25 27.49
C HIS A 275 9.69 -23.44 28.43
N LYS A 276 9.69 -24.67 27.90
CA LYS A 276 9.61 -25.90 28.74
C LYS A 276 10.79 -26.01 29.70
N LYS A 277 12.03 -25.86 29.20
CA LYS A 277 13.26 -25.94 30.02
C LYS A 277 13.24 -24.95 31.18
N PHE A 278 12.82 -23.71 30.95
CA PHE A 278 12.81 -22.71 32.01
C PHE A 278 11.68 -22.90 33.03
N ASN A 279 10.54 -23.48 32.64
CA ASN A 279 9.48 -23.85 33.58
C ASN A 279 9.88 -25.02 34.48
N ASP A 280 10.69 -25.96 33.98
CA ASP A 280 11.17 -27.12 34.75
C ASP A 280 12.23 -26.78 35.82
N ILE A 281 12.92 -25.62 35.71
CA ILE A 281 14.04 -25.22 36.59
C ILE A 281 13.57 -24.63 37.96
N GLY A 282 12.27 -24.57 38.23
CA GLY A 282 11.77 -24.56 39.63
C GLY A 282 12.02 -23.29 40.46
N GLN A 283 12.09 -22.10 39.88
CA GLN A 283 11.99 -20.85 40.66
C GLN A 283 10.62 -20.19 40.51
N ARG A 284 9.72 -20.60 41.40
CA ARG A 284 8.33 -20.15 41.64
C ARG A 284 7.36 -20.36 40.45
N PRO A 285 6.28 -21.15 40.63
CA PRO A 285 5.14 -21.07 39.73
C PRO A 285 4.52 -19.68 39.95
N TYR A 286 4.90 -18.70 39.11
CA TYR A 286 4.06 -17.52 38.98
C TYR A 286 2.71 -18.03 38.47
N PRO A 287 1.58 -17.61 39.09
CA PRO A 287 0.27 -17.96 38.57
C PRO A 287 0.26 -17.53 37.12
N ILE A 288 -0.05 -18.48 36.24
CA ILE A 288 -0.27 -18.30 34.82
C ILE A 288 -1.20 -17.08 34.68
N THR A 289 -0.63 -15.91 34.40
CA THR A 289 -1.42 -14.73 34.09
C THR A 289 -2.12 -14.99 32.76
N PRO A 290 -3.30 -14.38 32.52
CA PRO A 290 -4.16 -14.65 31.35
C PRO A 290 -3.51 -14.39 29.97
N THR A 291 -2.24 -13.99 29.93
CA THR A 291 -1.40 -13.84 28.74
C THR A 291 -0.91 -15.15 28.12
N ASN A 292 -1.04 -16.29 28.81
CA ASN A 292 -0.79 -17.62 28.22
C ASN A 292 -1.88 -18.10 27.23
N ASN A 293 -2.91 -17.27 26.98
CA ASN A 293 -4.06 -17.61 26.11
C ASN A 293 -3.89 -17.31 24.61
N GLN A 294 -2.70 -16.88 24.16
CA GLN A 294 -2.52 -16.33 22.80
C GLN A 294 -1.88 -17.30 21.77
N ILE A 295 -1.70 -18.59 22.11
CA ILE A 295 -1.26 -19.58 21.10
C ILE A 295 -2.33 -19.71 19.99
N GLY A 296 -3.61 -19.56 20.32
CA GLY A 296 -4.69 -19.54 19.33
C GLY A 296 -4.48 -18.48 18.24
N SER A 297 -4.03 -17.28 18.61
CA SER A 297 -3.65 -16.22 17.69
C SER A 297 -2.44 -16.58 16.82
N SER A 298 -1.48 -17.34 17.35
CA SER A 298 -0.31 -17.85 16.61
C SER A 298 -0.68 -18.96 15.60
N ILE A 299 -1.61 -19.86 15.97
CA ILE A 299 -2.18 -20.86 15.05
C ILE A 299 -2.96 -20.18 13.93
N TYR A 300 -3.77 -19.18 14.28
CA TYR A 300 -4.53 -18.39 13.31
C TYR A 300 -3.60 -17.73 12.28
N ILE A 301 -2.57 -16.99 12.70
CA ILE A 301 -1.66 -16.31 11.76
C ILE A 301 -0.87 -17.30 10.90
N ALA A 302 -0.43 -18.44 11.46
CA ALA A 302 0.23 -19.50 10.69
C ALA A 302 -0.69 -20.07 9.60
N ALA A 303 -1.95 -20.35 9.93
CA ALA A 303 -2.94 -20.84 8.98
C ALA A 303 -3.24 -19.81 7.87
N VAL A 304 -3.43 -18.54 8.24
CA VAL A 304 -3.66 -17.42 7.31
C VAL A 304 -2.52 -17.25 6.30
N LYS A 305 -1.28 -17.51 6.71
CA LYS A 305 -0.06 -17.38 5.91
C LYS A 305 0.37 -18.66 5.19
N GLY A 306 -0.37 -19.76 5.36
CA GLY A 306 -0.10 -21.02 4.66
C GLY A 306 0.95 -21.91 5.33
N HIS A 307 1.32 -21.63 6.58
CA HIS A 307 2.28 -22.44 7.32
C HIS A 307 1.58 -23.60 8.03
N LYS A 308 1.07 -24.56 7.24
CA LYS A 308 0.34 -25.75 7.73
C LYS A 308 1.09 -26.47 8.84
N ASP A 309 2.37 -26.74 8.61
CA ASP A 309 3.27 -27.45 9.52
C ASP A 309 3.33 -26.79 10.91
N ILE A 310 3.48 -25.46 10.94
CA ILE A 310 3.51 -24.68 12.18
C ILE A 310 2.15 -24.66 12.86
N ALA A 311 1.07 -24.47 12.10
CA ALA A 311 -0.29 -24.47 12.63
C ALA A 311 -0.64 -25.82 13.26
N GLN A 312 -0.28 -26.93 12.62
CA GLN A 312 -0.45 -28.29 13.13
C GLN A 312 0.39 -28.54 14.37
N TYR A 313 1.67 -28.18 14.36
CA TYR A 313 2.56 -28.34 15.50
C TYR A 313 2.05 -27.57 16.74
N LEU A 314 1.70 -26.29 16.57
CA LEU A 314 1.16 -25.46 17.65
C LEU A 314 -0.19 -25.96 18.16
N TYR A 315 -1.06 -26.45 17.26
CA TYR A 315 -2.34 -27.04 17.64
C TYR A 315 -2.18 -28.31 18.49
N LEU A 316 -1.25 -29.20 18.11
CA LEU A 316 -0.94 -30.41 18.89
C LEU A 316 -0.39 -30.07 20.28
N ILE A 317 0.49 -29.08 20.38
CA ILE A 317 1.00 -28.59 21.67
C ILE A 317 -0.13 -28.02 22.52
N ALA A 318 -1.04 -27.24 21.93
CA ALA A 318 -2.17 -26.64 22.65
C ALA A 318 -3.12 -27.69 23.23
N GLN A 319 -3.24 -28.87 22.61
CA GLN A 319 -4.01 -30.01 23.12
C GLN A 319 -3.35 -30.75 24.30
N GLY A 320 -2.17 -30.33 24.76
CA GLY A 320 -1.48 -30.94 25.90
C GLY A 320 -0.59 -32.14 25.55
N THR A 321 -0.33 -32.39 24.27
CA THR A 321 0.57 -33.47 23.85
C THR A 321 2.04 -33.05 24.06
N SER A 322 2.77 -33.78 24.90
CA SER A 322 4.22 -33.54 25.08
C SER A 322 5.00 -34.21 23.94
N ILE A 323 4.90 -33.64 22.75
CA ILE A 323 5.59 -34.15 21.55
C ILE A 323 6.94 -33.43 21.43
N THR A 324 8.01 -34.19 21.19
CA THR A 324 9.33 -33.65 20.80
C THR A 324 9.38 -33.41 19.29
N TYR A 325 10.20 -32.47 18.83
CA TYR A 325 10.32 -32.20 17.39
C TYR A 325 10.68 -33.46 16.59
N ALA A 326 11.62 -34.26 17.07
CA ALA A 326 12.04 -35.50 16.42
C ALA A 326 10.89 -36.52 16.26
N SER A 327 10.00 -36.62 17.25
CA SER A 327 8.81 -37.48 17.15
C SER A 327 7.75 -36.94 16.20
N TRP A 328 7.57 -35.61 16.14
CA TRP A 328 6.62 -34.99 15.22
C TRP A 328 7.08 -35.07 13.76
N GLN A 329 8.37 -34.82 13.51
CA GLN A 329 8.98 -34.90 12.18
C GLN A 329 8.93 -36.34 11.63
N ALA A 330 9.10 -37.35 12.49
CA ALA A 330 8.94 -38.75 12.12
C ALA A 330 7.51 -39.10 11.68
N CYS A 331 6.49 -38.52 12.31
CA CYS A 331 5.09 -38.70 11.92
C CYS A 331 4.75 -38.07 10.56
N LEU A 332 5.39 -36.95 10.19
CA LEU A 332 5.23 -36.34 8.86
C LEU A 332 5.83 -37.18 7.74
N THR A 333 6.93 -37.91 8.01
CA THR A 333 7.64 -38.72 7.01
C THR A 333 7.05 -40.11 6.79
N SER A 334 6.33 -40.66 7.77
CA SER A 334 5.72 -41.99 7.72
C SER A 334 4.34 -41.99 8.39
N PRO A 335 3.23 -41.79 7.64
CA PRO A 335 1.88 -41.85 8.19
C PRO A 335 1.47 -43.24 8.70
N GLU A 336 2.25 -44.29 8.40
CA GLU A 336 2.04 -45.67 8.86
C GLU A 336 2.57 -45.93 10.29
N ASN A 337 3.35 -45.00 10.87
CA ASN A 337 3.69 -45.06 12.28
C ASN A 337 2.53 -44.50 13.11
N GLU A 338 1.45 -45.27 13.23
CA GLU A 338 0.45 -45.08 14.27
C GLU A 338 1.11 -45.31 15.64
N LEU A 339 1.79 -44.29 16.17
CA LEU A 339 2.04 -44.22 17.61
C LEU A 339 0.69 -43.90 18.25
N GLU A 340 0.22 -44.84 19.09
CA GLU A 340 -1.03 -44.81 19.81
C GLU A 340 -1.32 -43.41 20.40
N TRP A 341 -2.20 -42.65 19.76
CA TRP A 341 -2.68 -41.35 20.25
C TRP A 341 -3.75 -41.51 21.34
N ARG A 342 -3.78 -42.66 22.02
CA ARG A 342 -4.79 -42.98 23.03
C ARG A 342 -4.22 -42.79 24.42
N ASP A 343 -4.95 -41.98 25.19
CA ASP A 343 -4.85 -41.79 26.63
C ASP A 343 -3.77 -40.85 27.17
N TYR A 344 -3.91 -39.56 26.83
CA TYR A 344 -3.48 -38.47 27.73
C TYR A 344 -4.58 -37.40 27.93
N SER A 345 -5.84 -37.83 27.96
CA SER A 345 -7.01 -37.02 28.37
C SER A 345 -6.98 -36.56 29.84
N ALA A 346 -5.96 -36.93 30.60
CA ALA A 346 -5.82 -36.66 32.03
C ALA A 346 -4.93 -35.45 32.38
N LEU A 347 -4.30 -34.78 31.40
CA LEU A 347 -3.59 -33.53 31.63
C LEU A 347 -4.48 -32.36 31.20
N GLN A 348 -4.81 -31.45 32.13
CA GLN A 348 -5.57 -30.24 31.82
C GLN A 348 -4.87 -29.45 30.70
N PRO A 349 -5.62 -28.86 29.73
CA PRO A 349 -5.03 -28.07 28.65
C PRO A 349 -4.18 -26.94 29.24
N TYR A 350 -2.91 -26.89 28.89
CA TYR A 350 -1.98 -25.87 29.37
C TYR A 350 -2.20 -24.51 28.69
N PHE A 351 -3.00 -24.46 27.61
CA PHE A 351 -3.22 -23.30 26.74
C PHE A 351 -4.70 -23.12 26.38
N ASP A 352 -5.17 -21.87 26.33
CA ASP A 352 -6.54 -21.53 25.88
C ASP A 352 -6.63 -21.51 24.36
N LEU A 353 -7.62 -22.22 23.81
CA LEU A 353 -7.94 -22.26 22.38
C LEU A 353 -9.10 -21.33 22.00
N SER A 354 -9.69 -20.60 22.95
CA SER A 354 -10.87 -19.75 22.74
C SER A 354 -10.68 -18.67 21.65
N GLU A 355 -9.44 -18.21 21.45
CA GLU A 355 -9.09 -17.24 20.40
C GLU A 355 -9.02 -17.84 18.99
N PHE A 356 -8.78 -19.15 18.85
CA PHE A 356 -8.66 -19.77 17.53
C PHE A 356 -10.05 -19.97 16.92
N LYS A 357 -10.38 -19.18 15.89
CA LYS A 357 -11.63 -19.27 15.12
C LYS A 357 -11.37 -20.00 13.79
N PRO A 358 -11.64 -21.32 13.67
CA PRO A 358 -11.27 -22.10 12.47
C PRO A 358 -11.99 -21.63 11.21
N ARG A 359 -13.24 -21.17 11.33
CA ARG A 359 -14.03 -20.65 10.19
C ARG A 359 -13.43 -19.38 9.59
N ASP A 360 -12.95 -18.48 10.45
CA ASP A 360 -12.33 -17.23 10.01
C ASP A 360 -10.93 -17.49 9.44
N ALA A 361 -10.18 -18.42 10.04
CA ALA A 361 -8.90 -18.89 9.49
C ALA A 361 -9.09 -19.54 8.11
N MET A 362 -10.13 -20.37 7.94
CA MET A 362 -10.43 -21.02 6.66
C MET A 362 -10.81 -20.01 5.56
N LYS A 363 -11.64 -19.01 5.88
CA LYS A 363 -11.98 -17.92 4.94
C LYS A 363 -10.74 -17.20 4.44
N GLU A 364 -9.86 -16.79 5.35
CA GLU A 364 -8.67 -16.04 4.99
C GLU A 364 -7.63 -16.92 4.27
N ALA A 365 -7.48 -18.19 4.67
CA ALA A 365 -6.66 -19.18 3.95
C ALA A 365 -7.15 -19.40 2.51
N VAL A 366 -8.47 -19.40 2.27
CA VAL A 366 -9.05 -19.44 0.91
C VAL A 366 -8.70 -18.18 0.12
N ARG A 367 -8.77 -16.99 0.71
CA ARG A 367 -8.42 -15.72 0.04
C ARG A 367 -6.94 -15.60 -0.31
N ASN A 368 -6.08 -16.30 0.43
CA ASN A 368 -4.63 -16.36 0.18
C ASN A 368 -4.20 -17.59 -0.64
N GLY A 369 -5.11 -18.54 -0.90
CA GLY A 369 -4.86 -19.69 -1.78
C GLY A 369 -4.20 -20.90 -1.12
N HIS A 370 -4.24 -21.01 0.21
CA HIS A 370 -3.60 -22.09 0.96
C HIS A 370 -4.48 -23.35 1.02
N PHE A 371 -4.48 -24.12 -0.07
CA PHE A 371 -5.35 -25.30 -0.24
C PHE A 371 -5.14 -26.40 0.81
N ASP A 372 -3.89 -26.67 1.15
CA ASP A 372 -3.47 -27.65 2.15
C ASP A 372 -3.94 -27.30 3.56
N VAL A 373 -3.91 -26.02 3.94
CA VAL A 373 -4.46 -25.51 5.20
C VAL A 373 -5.98 -25.62 5.22
N VAL A 374 -6.65 -25.28 4.12
CA VAL A 374 -8.11 -25.37 4.00
C VAL A 374 -8.59 -26.83 4.12
N GLN A 375 -7.88 -27.76 3.48
CA GLN A 375 -8.14 -29.20 3.63
C GLN A 375 -7.95 -29.64 5.09
N TRP A 376 -6.83 -29.27 5.71
CA TRP A 376 -6.56 -29.61 7.11
C TRP A 376 -7.63 -29.05 8.07
N ILE A 377 -8.03 -27.78 7.93
CA ILE A 377 -9.08 -27.17 8.76
C ILE A 377 -10.42 -27.88 8.51
N TYR A 378 -10.73 -28.22 7.26
CA TYR A 378 -11.95 -28.95 6.92
C TYR A 378 -11.98 -30.32 7.59
N GLU A 379 -10.91 -31.11 7.46
CA GLU A 379 -10.79 -32.45 8.05
C GLU A 379 -10.82 -32.43 9.59
N THR A 380 -10.22 -31.41 10.20
CA THR A 380 -10.06 -31.34 11.67
C THR A 380 -11.29 -30.78 12.38
N PHE A 381 -12.02 -29.83 11.78
CA PHE A 381 -13.04 -29.04 12.49
C PHE A 381 -14.46 -29.14 11.93
N CYS A 382 -14.69 -29.85 10.81
CA CYS A 382 -16.05 -29.93 10.24
C CYS A 382 -16.89 -31.07 10.86
N ASN A 383 -17.73 -30.73 11.84
CA ASN A 383 -18.79 -31.63 12.34
C ASN A 383 -20.02 -31.60 11.44
N GLU A 384 -20.77 -32.70 11.36
CA GLU A 384 -21.87 -32.93 10.40
C GLU A 384 -23.06 -31.95 10.51
N GLU A 385 -23.25 -31.25 11.64
CA GLU A 385 -24.56 -30.70 12.01
C GLU A 385 -24.82 -29.18 11.76
N ASP A 386 -23.82 -28.34 11.44
CA ASP A 386 -24.03 -26.88 11.43
C ASP A 386 -24.29 -26.26 10.04
N GLY A 387 -25.55 -26.00 9.66
CA GLY A 387 -25.95 -24.87 8.78
C GLY A 387 -25.07 -24.54 7.54
N LYS A 388 -24.53 -25.55 6.85
CA LYS A 388 -23.27 -25.47 6.08
C LYS A 388 -23.28 -24.66 4.77
N LEU A 389 -24.39 -24.65 4.03
CA LEU A 389 -24.36 -24.30 2.59
C LEU A 389 -23.95 -22.84 2.28
N PRO A 390 -24.46 -21.80 2.98
CA PRO A 390 -24.10 -20.40 2.69
C PRO A 390 -22.63 -20.08 2.96
N PHE A 391 -22.01 -20.74 3.95
CA PHE A 391 -20.59 -20.53 4.28
C PHE A 391 -19.68 -21.01 3.15
N TYR A 392 -19.90 -22.22 2.63
CA TYR A 392 -19.11 -22.77 1.51
C TYR A 392 -19.37 -22.02 0.19
N LEU A 393 -20.57 -21.47 -0.01
CA LEU A 393 -20.87 -20.62 -1.16
C LEU A 393 -20.03 -19.34 -1.16
N GLY A 394 -19.90 -18.69 0.00
CA GLY A 394 -19.01 -17.54 0.20
C GLY A 394 -17.55 -17.90 -0.06
N LEU A 395 -17.07 -19.04 0.48
CA LEU A 395 -15.70 -19.52 0.23
C LEU A 395 -15.43 -19.77 -1.26
N LYS A 396 -16.39 -20.35 -1.98
CA LYS A 396 -16.25 -20.61 -3.42
C LYS A 396 -16.13 -19.30 -4.21
N ALA A 397 -16.92 -18.28 -3.86
CA ALA A 397 -16.83 -16.96 -4.49
C ALA A 397 -15.49 -16.27 -4.19
N ASP A 398 -15.01 -16.34 -2.94
CA ASP A 398 -13.69 -15.81 -2.56
C ASP A 398 -12.53 -16.52 -3.30
N ALA A 399 -12.58 -17.85 -3.39
CA ALA A 399 -11.60 -18.63 -4.16
C ALA A 399 -11.63 -18.27 -5.65
N ALA A 400 -12.83 -18.05 -6.20
CA ALA A 400 -13.03 -17.68 -7.59
C ALA A 400 -12.51 -16.26 -7.89
N LEU A 401 -12.72 -15.30 -6.97
CA LEU A 401 -12.19 -13.94 -7.07
C LEU A 401 -10.66 -13.89 -7.16
N LYS A 402 -9.97 -14.85 -6.54
CA LYS A 402 -8.51 -14.94 -6.49
C LYS A 402 -7.91 -15.92 -7.50
N GLY A 403 -8.75 -16.64 -8.23
CA GLY A 403 -8.30 -17.52 -9.32
C GLY A 403 -7.79 -18.89 -8.86
N HIS A 404 -8.16 -19.33 -7.66
CA HIS A 404 -7.70 -20.62 -7.13
C HIS A 404 -8.51 -21.77 -7.74
N VAL A 405 -8.22 -22.13 -9.00
CA VAL A 405 -8.98 -23.12 -9.80
C VAL A 405 -9.19 -24.46 -9.06
N GLU A 406 -8.14 -25.04 -8.51
CA GLU A 406 -8.23 -26.33 -7.80
C GLU A 406 -9.03 -26.24 -6.51
N MET A 407 -8.90 -25.13 -5.78
CA MET A 407 -9.73 -24.82 -4.61
C MET A 407 -11.20 -24.67 -5.00
N VAL A 408 -11.50 -23.99 -6.11
CA VAL A 408 -12.87 -23.81 -6.62
C VAL A 408 -13.48 -25.16 -7.03
N LYS A 409 -12.71 -26.02 -7.70
CA LYS A 409 -13.12 -27.40 -8.05
C LYS A 409 -13.44 -28.21 -6.79
N TRP A 410 -12.54 -28.17 -5.81
CA TRP A 410 -12.72 -28.90 -4.54
C TRP A 410 -13.91 -28.38 -3.75
N LEU A 411 -14.05 -27.05 -3.57
CA LEU A 411 -15.20 -26.44 -2.89
C LEU A 411 -16.51 -26.73 -3.62
N HIS A 412 -16.51 -26.78 -4.95
CA HIS A 412 -17.68 -27.17 -5.72
C HIS A 412 -18.06 -28.64 -5.47
N GLN A 413 -17.08 -29.54 -5.36
CA GLN A 413 -17.32 -30.95 -5.01
C GLN A 413 -17.86 -31.09 -3.58
N VAL A 414 -17.28 -30.36 -2.62
CA VAL A 414 -17.77 -30.33 -1.22
C VAL A 414 -19.20 -29.81 -1.17
N GLN A 415 -19.51 -28.74 -1.92
CA GLN A 415 -20.87 -28.20 -2.05
C GLN A 415 -21.83 -29.25 -2.63
N PHE A 416 -21.42 -29.97 -3.69
CA PHE A 416 -22.21 -31.04 -4.29
C PHE A 416 -22.57 -32.12 -3.27
N GLN A 417 -21.59 -32.62 -2.51
CA GLN A 417 -21.80 -33.64 -1.49
C GLN A 417 -22.77 -33.16 -0.40
N LEU A 418 -22.61 -31.93 0.08
CA LEU A 418 -23.51 -31.32 1.07
C LEU A 418 -24.94 -31.10 0.54
N SER A 419 -25.09 -30.83 -0.75
CA SER A 419 -26.41 -30.66 -1.37
C SER A 419 -27.19 -31.98 -1.51
N VAL A 420 -26.48 -33.09 -1.77
CA VAL A 420 -27.07 -34.43 -1.90
C VAL A 420 -27.53 -34.97 -0.55
N ALA A 421 -26.77 -34.71 0.52
CA ALA A 421 -27.08 -35.16 1.89
C ALA A 421 -28.39 -34.57 2.48
N LYS A 422 -28.92 -33.47 1.92
CA LYS A 422 -30.14 -32.81 2.40
C LYS A 422 -31.46 -33.36 1.82
N LYS A 423 -31.44 -34.37 0.94
CA LYS A 423 -32.70 -34.98 0.45
C LYS A 423 -33.25 -35.93 1.53
N PRO A 424 -34.47 -35.70 2.08
CA PRO A 424 -35.10 -36.69 2.95
C PRO A 424 -35.44 -37.94 2.13
N GLN A 425 -34.98 -39.11 2.58
CA GLN A 425 -35.48 -40.38 2.10
C GLN A 425 -36.95 -40.49 2.51
N HIS A 426 -37.86 -40.25 1.57
CA HIS A 426 -39.21 -40.78 1.65
C HIS A 426 -39.35 -41.89 0.61
N ASP A 427 -39.74 -43.04 1.12
CA ASP A 427 -40.34 -44.20 0.46
C ASP A 427 -39.41 -45.10 -0.39
N THR A 428 -38.90 -46.17 0.23
CA THR A 428 -39.34 -47.55 -0.06
C THR A 428 -38.87 -48.54 1.03
N SER A 429 -39.86 -49.11 1.74
CA SER A 429 -39.96 -50.46 2.35
C SER A 429 -38.69 -51.27 2.70
N GLU A 430 -38.55 -51.53 4.01
CA GLU A 430 -38.13 -52.77 4.69
C GLU A 430 -37.29 -53.81 3.91
N SER A 431 -36.03 -53.99 4.33
CA SER A 431 -35.51 -55.30 4.75
C SER A 431 -34.24 -55.16 5.58
N GLN A 432 -34.15 -55.99 6.61
CA GLN A 432 -33.16 -56.02 7.68
C GLN A 432 -31.76 -56.41 7.18
N ILE A 433 -30.72 -55.61 7.47
CA ILE A 433 -29.34 -56.08 7.68
C ILE A 433 -28.68 -55.23 8.78
N THR A 434 -27.99 -55.91 9.70
CA THR A 434 -27.40 -55.46 10.97
C THR A 434 -26.21 -54.48 10.84
N PRO A 435 -25.92 -53.66 11.87
CA PRO A 435 -24.77 -52.76 11.88
C PRO A 435 -23.51 -53.48 12.39
N THR A 436 -22.73 -54.04 11.46
CA THR A 436 -21.35 -54.45 11.69
C THR A 436 -20.59 -54.28 10.39
N ASP A 437 -19.82 -53.19 10.27
CA ASP A 437 -18.38 -53.25 9.98
C ASP A 437 -17.81 -51.86 9.64
N SER A 438 -16.84 -51.46 10.46
CA SER A 438 -15.65 -50.66 10.13
C SER A 438 -15.79 -49.33 9.38
N LEU A 439 -15.50 -48.27 10.14
CA LEU A 439 -14.64 -47.15 9.76
C LEU A 439 -13.68 -47.48 8.60
N GLN A 440 -13.76 -46.68 7.52
CA GLN A 440 -12.66 -46.48 6.58
C GLN A 440 -12.46 -44.97 6.37
N PRO A 441 -11.23 -44.45 6.44
CA PRO A 441 -10.92 -43.04 6.19
C PRO A 441 -11.13 -42.68 4.72
N ILE A 442 -11.49 -41.42 4.45
CA ILE A 442 -11.64 -40.84 3.10
C ILE A 442 -10.26 -40.56 2.46
N ALA A 443 -9.36 -41.53 2.50
CA ALA A 443 -8.11 -41.52 1.76
C ALA A 443 -8.30 -42.41 0.52
N ASN A 444 -8.18 -41.84 -0.67
CA ASN A 444 -8.27 -42.49 -2.00
C ASN A 444 -9.61 -42.44 -2.74
N VAL A 445 -10.25 -41.26 -2.85
CA VAL A 445 -11.12 -41.02 -4.01
C VAL A 445 -10.28 -40.44 -5.14
N LYS A 446 -10.00 -41.29 -6.14
CA LYS A 446 -9.36 -40.91 -7.41
C LYS A 446 -10.09 -39.72 -8.04
N PHE A 447 -9.32 -38.73 -8.52
CA PHE A 447 -9.77 -37.64 -9.39
C PHE A 447 -10.38 -38.21 -10.68
N GLY A 448 -11.69 -38.51 -10.68
CA GLY A 448 -12.42 -39.09 -11.81
C GLY A 448 -13.69 -38.32 -12.12
N ALA A 449 -13.78 -37.86 -13.38
CA ALA A 449 -14.94 -37.31 -14.11
C ALA A 449 -16.05 -36.62 -13.29
N VAL A 450 -15.96 -35.29 -13.18
CA VAL A 450 -17.01 -34.40 -12.64
C VAL A 450 -18.28 -34.48 -13.52
N GLN A 451 -19.40 -34.97 -12.97
CA GLN A 451 -20.70 -34.99 -13.64
C GLN A 451 -21.49 -33.68 -13.39
N ARG A 452 -22.37 -33.32 -14.35
CA ARG A 452 -23.25 -32.14 -14.27
C ARG A 452 -24.31 -32.30 -13.18
N LEU A 453 -24.54 -31.24 -12.41
CA LEU A 453 -25.65 -31.13 -11.45
C LEU A 453 -27.02 -31.30 -12.16
N PRO A 454 -27.97 -32.08 -11.62
CA PRO A 454 -29.34 -32.14 -12.14
C PRO A 454 -30.10 -30.84 -11.86
N GLN A 455 -30.96 -30.44 -12.80
CA GLN A 455 -31.86 -29.30 -12.67
C GLN A 455 -32.90 -29.54 -11.56
N THR A 456 -32.65 -29.03 -10.35
CA THR A 456 -33.70 -28.91 -9.33
C THR A 456 -33.74 -27.47 -8.84
N GLY A 457 -34.87 -26.80 -9.08
CA GLY A 457 -35.09 -25.39 -8.85
C GLY A 457 -35.19 -24.99 -7.38
N THR A 458 -34.03 -24.85 -6.72
CA THR A 458 -33.90 -23.99 -5.55
C THR A 458 -32.73 -23.02 -5.74
N GLU A 459 -33.10 -21.76 -5.93
CA GLU A 459 -32.25 -20.59 -6.09
C GLU A 459 -31.34 -20.37 -4.86
N PHE A 460 -30.14 -20.97 -4.86
CA PHE A 460 -29.05 -20.59 -3.95
C PHE A 460 -27.76 -20.35 -4.75
N SER A 461 -27.89 -19.39 -5.67
CA SER A 461 -26.91 -18.58 -6.41
C SER A 461 -25.43 -19.02 -6.37
N THR A 462 -25.01 -19.84 -7.33
CA THR A 462 -23.59 -19.92 -7.72
C THR A 462 -23.17 -18.75 -8.63
N THR A 463 -24.07 -17.83 -8.98
CA THR A 463 -23.81 -16.65 -9.83
C THR A 463 -22.76 -15.74 -9.23
N CYS A 464 -22.71 -15.62 -7.89
CA CYS A 464 -21.67 -14.89 -7.17
C CYS A 464 -20.24 -15.38 -7.49
N ALA A 465 -20.05 -16.66 -7.82
CA ALA A 465 -18.72 -17.20 -8.11
C ALA A 465 -18.23 -16.83 -9.52
N ILE A 466 -19.12 -16.81 -10.52
CA ILE A 466 -18.78 -16.37 -11.88
C ILE A 466 -18.51 -14.86 -11.88
N ASP A 467 -19.37 -14.08 -11.23
CA ASP A 467 -19.20 -12.62 -11.11
C ASP A 467 -17.90 -12.28 -10.38
N SER A 468 -17.56 -13.04 -9.33
CA SER A 468 -16.30 -12.90 -8.61
C SER A 468 -15.10 -13.28 -9.48
N ALA A 469 -15.14 -14.39 -10.22
CA ALA A 469 -14.08 -14.78 -11.13
C ALA A 469 -13.86 -13.76 -12.26
N ALA A 470 -14.95 -13.21 -12.80
CA ALA A 470 -14.92 -12.15 -13.81
C ALA A 470 -14.27 -10.88 -13.27
N LYS A 471 -14.63 -10.48 -12.04
CA LYS A 471 -14.00 -9.38 -11.33
C LYS A 471 -12.51 -9.63 -11.06
N GLY A 472 -12.10 -10.87 -10.77
CA GLY A 472 -10.70 -11.24 -10.54
C GLY A 472 -9.84 -11.40 -11.79
N GLY A 473 -10.47 -11.49 -12.98
CA GLY A 473 -9.74 -11.64 -14.23
C GLY A 473 -9.42 -13.09 -14.62
N HIS A 474 -10.09 -14.06 -14.00
CA HIS A 474 -9.74 -15.49 -14.12
C HIS A 474 -10.60 -16.21 -15.17
N LEU A 475 -10.19 -16.11 -16.44
CA LEU A 475 -10.91 -16.73 -17.57
C LEU A 475 -11.03 -18.24 -17.47
N ASP A 476 -10.02 -18.93 -16.94
CA ASP A 476 -10.00 -20.37 -16.70
C ASP A 476 -11.05 -20.81 -15.68
N VAL A 477 -11.20 -20.07 -14.57
CA VAL A 477 -12.25 -20.28 -13.58
C VAL A 477 -13.62 -20.01 -14.18
N VAL A 478 -13.78 -18.91 -14.95
CA VAL A 478 -15.03 -18.58 -15.64
C VAL A 478 -15.43 -19.68 -16.62
N GLN A 479 -14.52 -20.13 -17.50
CA GLN A 479 -14.78 -21.20 -18.46
C GLN A 479 -15.12 -22.52 -17.76
N TRP A 480 -14.43 -22.84 -16.66
CA TRP A 480 -14.72 -24.04 -15.90
C TRP A 480 -16.09 -23.96 -15.22
N LEU A 481 -16.40 -22.87 -14.53
CA LEU A 481 -17.70 -22.66 -13.89
C LEU A 481 -18.81 -22.69 -14.95
N PHE A 482 -18.69 -21.92 -16.03
CA PHE A 482 -19.68 -21.84 -17.11
C PHE A 482 -19.97 -23.20 -17.77
N LYS A 483 -18.97 -24.10 -17.86
CA LYS A 483 -19.16 -25.46 -18.39
C LYS A 483 -19.89 -26.41 -17.43
N HIS A 484 -19.75 -26.19 -16.12
CA HIS A 484 -20.21 -27.12 -15.07
C HIS A 484 -21.43 -26.61 -14.28
N THR A 485 -21.76 -25.32 -14.38
CA THR A 485 -22.98 -24.72 -13.82
C THR A 485 -23.95 -24.39 -14.94
N SER A 486 -25.25 -24.64 -14.72
CA SER A 486 -26.32 -24.27 -15.66
C SER A 486 -26.83 -22.84 -15.48
N GLU A 487 -26.09 -21.99 -14.76
CA GLU A 487 -26.51 -20.63 -14.41
C GLU A 487 -26.01 -19.61 -15.44
N GLU A 488 -26.85 -18.61 -15.71
CA GLU A 488 -26.54 -17.46 -16.57
C GLU A 488 -25.66 -16.45 -15.80
N CYS A 489 -24.76 -15.76 -16.50
CA CYS A 489 -23.97 -14.68 -15.93
C CYS A 489 -24.82 -13.42 -15.74
N THR A 490 -24.59 -12.68 -14.66
CA THR A 490 -25.29 -11.40 -14.44
C THR A 490 -24.56 -10.26 -15.15
N THR A 491 -25.20 -9.09 -15.23
CA THR A 491 -24.53 -7.86 -15.71
C THR A 491 -23.31 -7.48 -14.86
N ALA A 492 -23.26 -7.92 -13.59
CA ALA A 492 -22.15 -7.66 -12.68
C ALA A 492 -20.85 -8.36 -13.10
N ALA A 493 -20.91 -9.45 -13.86
CA ALA A 493 -19.71 -10.10 -14.41
C ALA A 493 -18.97 -9.17 -15.39
N ILE A 494 -19.70 -8.58 -16.35
CA ILE A 494 -19.10 -7.66 -17.33
C ILE A 494 -18.69 -6.35 -16.67
N ASP A 495 -19.53 -5.80 -15.79
CA ASP A 495 -19.22 -4.57 -15.07
C ASP A 495 -17.96 -4.73 -14.19
N GLY A 496 -17.85 -5.87 -13.48
CA GLY A 496 -16.68 -6.20 -12.66
C GLY A 496 -15.41 -6.44 -13.47
N ALA A 497 -15.51 -7.17 -14.59
CA ALA A 497 -14.39 -7.38 -15.49
C ALA A 497 -13.91 -6.06 -16.14
N ALA A 498 -14.85 -5.19 -16.51
CA ALA A 498 -14.55 -3.88 -17.07
C ALA A 498 -13.89 -2.95 -16.04
N SER A 499 -14.43 -2.92 -14.82
CA SER A 499 -13.90 -2.14 -13.69
C SER A 499 -12.45 -2.47 -13.40
N ASN A 500 -12.01 -3.73 -13.55
CA ASN A 500 -10.63 -4.15 -13.31
C ASN A 500 -9.76 -4.29 -14.58
N GLY A 501 -10.26 -3.83 -15.74
CA GLY A 501 -9.45 -3.74 -16.96
C GLY A 501 -9.29 -5.07 -17.71
N HIS A 502 -10.08 -6.09 -17.38
CA HIS A 502 -9.99 -7.42 -17.98
C HIS A 502 -10.67 -7.49 -19.36
N LEU A 503 -10.12 -6.76 -20.34
CA LEU A 503 -10.67 -6.66 -21.70
C LEU A 503 -10.90 -8.04 -22.36
N HIS A 504 -10.02 -9.00 -22.13
CA HIS A 504 -10.14 -10.35 -22.68
C HIS A 504 -11.40 -11.07 -22.17
N LEU A 505 -11.76 -10.89 -20.90
CA LEU A 505 -12.99 -11.40 -20.31
C LEU A 505 -14.22 -10.64 -20.82
N VAL A 506 -14.14 -9.32 -20.94
CA VAL A 506 -15.23 -8.50 -21.51
C VAL A 506 -15.57 -8.97 -22.93
N LYS A 507 -14.55 -9.22 -23.78
CA LYS A 507 -14.74 -9.80 -25.12
C LYS A 507 -15.33 -11.21 -25.06
N TRP A 508 -14.81 -12.06 -24.17
CA TRP A 508 -15.29 -13.42 -24.02
C TRP A 508 -16.77 -13.45 -23.60
N PHE A 509 -17.18 -12.65 -22.63
CA PHE A 509 -18.59 -12.54 -22.22
C PHE A 509 -19.46 -12.02 -23.37
N HIS A 510 -19.01 -11.02 -24.12
CA HIS A 510 -19.76 -10.51 -25.26
C HIS A 510 -19.96 -11.54 -26.38
N GLU A 511 -18.99 -12.42 -26.63
CA GLU A 511 -19.08 -13.47 -27.66
C GLU A 511 -19.86 -14.71 -27.19
N ASN A 512 -19.84 -15.03 -25.90
CA ASN A 512 -20.33 -16.30 -25.36
C ASN A 512 -21.62 -16.17 -24.54
N THR A 513 -22.08 -14.95 -24.25
CA THR A 513 -23.25 -14.72 -23.40
C THR A 513 -24.16 -13.64 -23.98
N THR A 514 -25.45 -13.72 -23.69
CA THR A 514 -26.45 -12.68 -24.01
C THR A 514 -26.56 -11.61 -22.94
N ALA A 515 -25.76 -11.71 -21.86
CA ALA A 515 -25.83 -10.79 -20.74
C ALA A 515 -25.42 -9.36 -21.15
N GLY A 516 -26.23 -8.40 -20.69
CA GLY A 516 -25.97 -6.97 -20.83
C GLY A 516 -24.76 -6.50 -20.02
N CYS A 517 -24.33 -5.26 -20.22
CA CYS A 517 -23.59 -4.52 -19.19
C CYS A 517 -24.47 -3.35 -18.70
N THR A 518 -24.03 -2.66 -17.66
CA THR A 518 -24.64 -1.38 -17.28
C THR A 518 -23.73 -0.21 -17.64
N GLU A 519 -24.21 1.02 -17.49
CA GLU A 519 -23.38 2.24 -17.59
C GLU A 519 -22.15 2.20 -16.67
N ARG A 520 -22.23 1.42 -15.57
CA ARG A 520 -21.12 1.22 -14.63
C ARG A 520 -19.89 0.61 -15.28
N ALA A 521 -20.05 -0.19 -16.34
CA ALA A 521 -18.90 -0.80 -17.01
C ALA A 521 -17.93 0.25 -17.57
N ILE A 522 -18.44 1.29 -18.25
CA ILE A 522 -17.61 2.38 -18.77
C ILE A 522 -17.20 3.35 -17.65
N ASP A 523 -18.11 3.68 -16.74
CA ASP A 523 -17.82 4.62 -15.64
C ASP A 523 -16.67 4.12 -14.75
N GLU A 524 -16.73 2.86 -14.32
CA GLU A 524 -15.72 2.26 -13.46
C GLU A 524 -14.42 1.96 -14.23
N ALA A 525 -14.50 1.55 -15.50
CA ALA A 525 -13.32 1.39 -16.35
C ALA A 525 -12.59 2.72 -16.57
N ALA A 526 -13.34 3.81 -16.76
CA ALA A 526 -12.77 5.15 -16.88
C ALA A 526 -12.17 5.64 -15.55
N ARG A 527 -12.90 5.45 -14.45
CA ARG A 527 -12.42 5.76 -13.10
C ARG A 527 -11.14 5.02 -12.76
N ASN A 528 -10.93 3.79 -13.23
CA ASN A 528 -9.72 3.00 -12.97
C ASN A 528 -8.66 3.08 -14.10
N GLY A 529 -8.86 3.95 -15.10
CA GLY A 529 -7.84 4.24 -16.12
C GLY A 529 -7.74 3.23 -17.26
N HIS A 530 -8.72 2.34 -17.41
CA HIS A 530 -8.72 1.27 -18.40
C HIS A 530 -9.18 1.75 -19.79
N LEU A 531 -8.39 2.60 -20.43
CA LEU A 531 -8.72 3.24 -21.71
C LEU A 531 -9.14 2.25 -22.82
N GLU A 532 -8.45 1.12 -22.95
CA GLU A 532 -8.76 0.13 -23.99
C GLU A 532 -10.11 -0.57 -23.75
N VAL A 533 -10.50 -0.76 -22.50
CA VAL A 533 -11.84 -1.26 -22.14
C VAL A 533 -12.89 -0.20 -22.46
N VAL A 534 -12.65 1.06 -22.11
CA VAL A 534 -13.54 2.19 -22.40
C VAL A 534 -13.78 2.32 -23.91
N LYS A 535 -12.71 2.32 -24.72
CA LYS A 535 -12.81 2.34 -26.20
C LYS A 535 -13.63 1.18 -26.72
N TRP A 536 -13.34 -0.03 -26.25
CA TRP A 536 -14.00 -1.23 -26.73
C TRP A 536 -15.50 -1.24 -26.37
N LEU A 537 -15.85 -0.94 -25.13
CA LEU A 537 -17.24 -0.86 -24.68
C LEU A 537 -18.01 0.22 -25.44
N HIS A 538 -17.43 1.40 -25.62
CA HIS A 538 -18.11 2.49 -26.33
C HIS A 538 -18.40 2.18 -27.81
N VAL A 539 -17.54 1.41 -28.48
CA VAL A 539 -17.76 1.02 -29.89
C VAL A 539 -18.75 -0.15 -30.02
N ASN A 540 -18.70 -1.12 -29.10
CA ASN A 540 -19.42 -2.39 -29.25
C ASN A 540 -20.73 -2.45 -28.44
N ARG A 541 -20.98 -1.48 -27.56
CA ARG A 541 -22.14 -1.47 -26.64
C ARG A 541 -22.85 -0.12 -26.67
N THR A 542 -24.16 -0.13 -26.42
CA THR A 542 -25.04 1.03 -26.59
C THR A 542 -25.50 1.64 -25.27
N GLU A 543 -25.17 0.99 -24.15
CA GLU A 543 -25.58 1.36 -22.79
C GLU A 543 -25.02 2.73 -22.35
N GLY A 544 -23.93 3.22 -22.97
CA GLY A 544 -23.43 4.57 -22.74
C GLY A 544 -22.60 4.73 -21.46
N SER A 545 -22.33 5.98 -21.08
CA SER A 545 -21.50 6.35 -19.92
C SER A 545 -22.06 7.60 -19.26
N THR A 546 -22.11 7.65 -17.94
CA THR A 546 -22.61 8.83 -17.21
C THR A 546 -21.52 9.89 -17.02
N THR A 547 -21.84 11.04 -16.45
CA THR A 547 -20.84 12.07 -16.07
C THR A 547 -19.75 11.53 -15.15
N ASN A 548 -20.05 10.46 -14.38
CA ASN A 548 -19.10 9.83 -13.46
C ASN A 548 -17.86 9.27 -14.17
N ALA A 549 -17.96 8.82 -15.43
CA ALA A 549 -16.79 8.37 -16.18
C ALA A 549 -15.70 9.46 -16.27
N MET A 550 -16.11 10.71 -16.54
CA MET A 550 -15.14 11.80 -16.69
C MET A 550 -14.69 12.35 -15.34
N ASP A 551 -15.62 12.46 -14.38
CA ASP A 551 -15.31 12.88 -13.00
C ASP A 551 -14.31 11.92 -12.35
N GLY A 552 -14.56 10.60 -12.44
CA GLY A 552 -13.68 9.57 -11.88
C GLY A 552 -12.33 9.48 -12.59
N ALA A 553 -12.30 9.64 -13.92
CA ALA A 553 -11.05 9.70 -14.66
C ALA A 553 -10.21 10.94 -14.29
N ALA A 554 -10.86 12.09 -14.07
CA ALA A 554 -10.20 13.31 -13.61
C ALA A 554 -9.74 13.21 -12.15
N GLN A 555 -10.56 12.59 -11.28
CA GLN A 555 -10.26 12.34 -9.87
C GLN A 555 -9.02 11.48 -9.69
N ASN A 556 -8.78 10.49 -10.55
CA ASN A 556 -7.62 9.59 -10.47
C ASN A 556 -6.48 9.98 -11.44
N GLY A 557 -6.60 11.12 -12.13
CA GLY A 557 -5.51 11.68 -12.94
C GLY A 557 -5.28 11.00 -14.29
N PHE A 558 -6.25 10.24 -14.80
CA PHE A 558 -6.14 9.50 -16.06
C PHE A 558 -6.36 10.42 -17.28
N LEU A 559 -5.36 11.26 -17.58
CA LEU A 559 -5.39 12.27 -18.65
C LEU A 559 -5.81 11.70 -20.01
N GLU A 560 -5.30 10.54 -20.40
CA GLU A 560 -5.62 9.96 -21.72
C GLU A 560 -7.08 9.48 -21.81
N VAL A 561 -7.66 9.02 -20.69
CA VAL A 561 -9.10 8.71 -20.60
C VAL A 561 -9.92 9.98 -20.66
N VAL A 562 -9.51 11.04 -19.95
CA VAL A 562 -10.18 12.35 -19.97
C VAL A 562 -10.18 12.95 -21.38
N LYS A 563 -9.03 12.93 -22.08
CA LYS A 563 -8.93 13.36 -23.49
C LYS A 563 -9.87 12.56 -24.37
N TRP A 564 -9.82 11.23 -24.26
CA TRP A 564 -10.62 10.37 -25.12
C TRP A 564 -12.13 10.58 -24.88
N LEU A 565 -12.56 10.61 -23.62
CA LEU A 565 -13.95 10.89 -23.23
C LEU A 565 -14.41 12.26 -23.70
N HIS A 566 -13.55 13.28 -23.62
CA HIS A 566 -13.90 14.62 -24.09
C HIS A 566 -14.23 14.67 -25.59
N PHE A 567 -13.50 13.93 -26.43
CA PHE A 567 -13.75 13.91 -27.88
C PHE A 567 -14.90 12.97 -28.31
N HIS A 568 -15.26 11.97 -27.50
CA HIS A 568 -16.16 10.89 -27.94
C HIS A 568 -17.50 10.82 -27.18
N ARG A 569 -17.72 11.63 -26.13
CA ARG A 569 -18.99 11.63 -25.38
C ARG A 569 -20.12 12.34 -26.14
N ARG A 570 -21.28 11.69 -26.20
CA ARG A 570 -22.54 12.25 -26.76
C ARG A 570 -23.38 12.99 -25.72
N GLU A 571 -23.19 12.71 -24.43
CA GLU A 571 -23.92 13.33 -23.32
C GLU A 571 -23.13 14.52 -22.77
N GLY A 572 -23.65 15.72 -23.00
CA GLY A 572 -23.34 16.96 -22.26
C GLY A 572 -21.87 17.28 -22.08
N SER A 573 -21.21 17.75 -23.14
CA SER A 573 -19.89 18.39 -23.04
C SER A 573 -19.90 19.71 -22.24
N SER A 574 -21.08 20.20 -21.84
CA SER A 574 -21.31 21.62 -21.52
C SER A 574 -21.88 21.95 -20.13
N THR A 575 -21.93 21.02 -19.15
CA THR A 575 -22.62 21.33 -17.86
C THR A 575 -21.81 21.16 -16.57
N CYS A 576 -20.60 20.60 -16.56
CA CYS A 576 -19.86 20.38 -15.30
C CYS A 576 -18.33 20.64 -15.36
N ALA A 577 -17.83 21.43 -16.32
CA ALA A 577 -16.39 21.75 -16.39
C ALA A 577 -15.79 22.30 -15.07
N PRO A 578 -16.46 23.20 -14.32
CA PRO A 578 -15.95 23.69 -13.03
C PRO A 578 -15.77 22.58 -11.99
N ARG A 579 -16.72 21.64 -11.91
CA ARG A 579 -16.68 20.52 -10.95
C ARG A 579 -15.53 19.55 -11.25
N ILE A 580 -15.23 19.30 -12.52
CA ILE A 580 -14.15 18.39 -12.92
C ILE A 580 -12.79 19.01 -12.60
N ILE A 581 -12.63 20.33 -12.84
CA ILE A 581 -11.41 21.06 -12.45
C ILE A 581 -11.27 21.07 -10.93
N GLU A 582 -12.35 21.27 -10.19
CA GLU A 582 -12.36 21.22 -8.72
C GLU A 582 -11.89 19.86 -8.19
N ILE A 583 -12.45 18.76 -8.72
CA ILE A 583 -12.07 17.40 -8.33
C ILE A 583 -10.61 17.11 -8.70
N ALA A 584 -10.17 17.48 -9.91
CA ALA A 584 -8.78 17.29 -10.33
C ALA A 584 -7.80 18.15 -9.51
N ALA A 585 -8.21 19.35 -9.11
CA ALA A 585 -7.43 20.26 -8.26
C ALA A 585 -7.34 19.76 -6.82
N LYS A 586 -8.43 19.19 -6.29
CA LYS A 586 -8.49 18.54 -4.98
C LYS A 586 -7.52 17.36 -4.85
N GLU A 587 -7.39 16.55 -5.89
CA GLU A 587 -6.53 15.34 -5.90
C GLU A 587 -5.12 15.60 -6.43
N GLY A 588 -4.81 16.83 -6.87
CA GLY A 588 -3.45 17.22 -7.25
C GLY A 588 -3.06 16.91 -8.70
N HIS A 589 -4.01 16.66 -9.58
CA HIS A 589 -3.74 16.25 -10.96
C HIS A 589 -3.48 17.44 -11.90
N PHE A 590 -2.31 18.08 -11.75
CA PHE A 590 -1.90 19.27 -12.51
C PHE A 590 -2.09 19.12 -14.04
N ARG A 591 -1.66 18.00 -14.63
CA ARG A 591 -1.77 17.78 -16.09
C ARG A 591 -3.21 17.71 -16.57
N VAL A 592 -4.12 17.20 -15.75
CA VAL A 592 -5.56 17.17 -16.06
C VAL A 592 -6.13 18.58 -15.97
N VAL A 593 -5.81 19.33 -14.90
CA VAL A 593 -6.22 20.73 -14.73
C VAL A 593 -5.71 21.60 -15.87
N GLN A 594 -4.42 21.51 -16.21
CA GLN A 594 -3.79 22.25 -17.30
C GLN A 594 -4.48 21.96 -18.64
N TRP A 595 -4.75 20.69 -18.93
CA TRP A 595 -5.40 20.30 -20.17
C TRP A 595 -6.87 20.76 -20.21
N LEU A 596 -7.63 20.60 -19.13
CA LEU A 596 -9.03 21.03 -19.05
C LEU A 596 -9.14 22.56 -19.19
N GLN A 597 -8.28 23.32 -18.51
CA GLN A 597 -8.30 24.78 -18.54
C GLN A 597 -7.91 25.35 -19.92
N THR A 598 -7.02 24.66 -20.66
CA THR A 598 -6.60 25.08 -22.01
C THR A 598 -7.58 24.71 -23.10
N HIS A 599 -8.41 23.67 -22.89
CA HIS A 599 -9.34 23.15 -23.90
C HIS A 599 -10.82 23.48 -23.62
N ARG A 600 -11.14 24.02 -22.43
CA ARG A 600 -12.51 24.40 -22.06
C ARG A 600 -12.58 25.88 -21.72
N SER A 601 -13.46 26.59 -22.40
CA SER A 601 -13.74 28.02 -22.18
C SER A 601 -14.93 28.27 -21.24
N GLU A 602 -15.48 27.22 -20.59
CA GLU A 602 -16.72 27.30 -19.84
C GLU A 602 -16.48 27.39 -18.33
N GLY A 603 -16.78 28.56 -17.76
CA GLY A 603 -17.01 28.75 -16.33
C GLY A 603 -15.75 28.97 -15.48
N TYR A 604 -15.89 29.85 -14.49
CA TYR A 604 -14.83 30.23 -13.57
C TYR A 604 -14.54 29.12 -12.55
N PRO A 605 -13.29 28.61 -12.42
CA PRO A 605 -12.97 27.51 -11.50
C PRO A 605 -12.72 27.99 -10.05
N SER A 606 -13.61 28.81 -9.49
CA SER A 606 -13.50 29.31 -8.09
C SER A 606 -13.30 28.17 -7.10
N GLY A 607 -14.11 27.11 -7.23
CA GLY A 607 -13.99 25.91 -6.42
C GLY A 607 -12.65 25.19 -6.60
N GLY A 608 -12.04 25.26 -7.79
CA GLY A 608 -10.72 24.67 -8.07
C GLY A 608 -9.58 25.38 -7.34
N LEU A 609 -9.61 26.72 -7.29
CA LEU A 609 -8.60 27.49 -6.56
C LEU A 609 -8.68 27.23 -5.06
N GLN A 610 -9.89 27.28 -4.50
CA GLN A 610 -10.15 26.99 -3.09
C GLN A 610 -9.78 25.54 -2.74
N SER A 611 -10.15 24.57 -3.58
CA SER A 611 -9.82 23.16 -3.37
C SER A 611 -8.32 22.90 -3.42
N ALA A 612 -7.60 23.53 -4.36
CA ALA A 612 -6.14 23.45 -4.41
C ALA A 612 -5.47 24.03 -3.16
N ALA A 613 -6.01 25.14 -2.63
CA ALA A 613 -5.54 25.75 -1.39
C ALA A 613 -5.74 24.82 -0.18
N LEU A 614 -6.95 24.28 -0.02
CA LEU A 614 -7.34 23.38 1.06
C LEU A 614 -6.53 22.06 1.06
N HIS A 615 -6.27 21.49 -0.12
CA HIS A 615 -5.59 20.20 -0.28
C HIS A 615 -4.07 20.30 -0.53
N LYS A 616 -3.49 21.50 -0.38
CA LYS A 616 -2.03 21.76 -0.41
C LYS A 616 -1.37 21.58 -1.79
N HIS A 617 -2.09 21.83 -2.87
CA HIS A 617 -1.58 21.76 -4.24
C HIS A 617 -1.12 23.14 -4.76
N PHE A 618 0.09 23.56 -4.37
CA PHE A 618 0.57 24.92 -4.63
C PHE A 618 0.76 25.25 -6.12
N GLU A 619 1.25 24.31 -6.94
CA GLU A 619 1.37 24.53 -8.39
C GLU A 619 0.02 24.71 -9.06
N ILE A 620 -0.97 23.89 -8.70
CA ILE A 620 -2.33 24.01 -9.24
C ILE A 620 -2.95 25.34 -8.83
N PHE A 621 -2.77 25.75 -7.56
CA PHE A 621 -3.21 27.04 -7.07
C PHE A 621 -2.60 28.21 -7.87
N LEU A 622 -1.27 28.22 -8.04
CA LEU A 622 -0.59 29.28 -8.79
C LEU A 622 -1.02 29.28 -10.27
N PHE A 623 -1.22 28.11 -10.87
CA PHE A 623 -1.63 27.99 -12.26
C PHE A 623 -3.04 28.52 -12.46
N LEU A 624 -4.00 28.10 -11.62
CA LEU A 624 -5.37 28.62 -11.68
C LEU A 624 -5.41 30.14 -11.39
N HIS A 625 -4.57 30.64 -10.49
CA HIS A 625 -4.44 32.08 -10.25
C HIS A 625 -3.89 32.85 -11.46
N LEU A 626 -2.93 32.29 -12.22
CA LEU A 626 -2.44 32.93 -13.45
C LEU A 626 -3.53 33.11 -14.50
N PHE A 627 -4.49 32.19 -14.59
CA PHE A 627 -5.65 32.33 -15.47
C PHE A 627 -6.70 33.31 -14.94
N SER A 628 -6.58 33.74 -13.69
CA SER A 628 -7.64 34.48 -12.99
C SER A 628 -7.07 35.33 -11.83
N PRO A 629 -6.33 36.40 -12.15
CA PRO A 629 -5.68 37.23 -11.14
C PRO A 629 -6.68 38.03 -10.28
N ASP A 630 -7.88 38.33 -10.80
CA ASP A 630 -8.87 39.21 -10.15
C ASP A 630 -9.75 38.51 -9.09
N TYR A 631 -9.47 37.26 -8.75
CA TYR A 631 -10.30 36.50 -7.80
C TYR A 631 -10.04 36.85 -6.34
N CYS A 632 -11.11 36.92 -5.56
CA CYS A 632 -11.02 37.15 -4.13
C CYS A 632 -10.38 35.95 -3.41
N LEU A 633 -9.15 36.14 -2.91
CA LEU A 633 -8.37 35.10 -2.23
C LEU A 633 -8.82 34.83 -0.78
N GLU A 634 -9.78 35.60 -0.25
CA GLU A 634 -10.36 35.39 1.10
C GLU A 634 -10.85 33.96 1.31
N SER A 635 -11.54 33.39 0.31
CA SER A 635 -12.07 32.01 0.38
C SER A 635 -10.99 30.92 0.38
N CYS A 636 -9.79 31.26 -0.10
CA CYS A 636 -8.64 30.36 -0.20
C CYS A 636 -7.78 30.39 1.07
N PHE A 637 -7.97 31.40 1.92
CA PHE A 637 -7.30 31.53 3.20
C PHE A 637 -7.89 30.51 4.19
N THR A 638 -7.28 29.33 4.25
CA THR A 638 -7.68 28.25 5.16
C THR A 638 -6.48 27.89 6.01
N GLY A 639 -6.62 27.84 7.35
CA GLY A 639 -5.49 27.57 8.27
C GLY A 639 -4.68 26.29 8.00
N SER A 640 -5.17 25.44 7.10
CA SER A 640 -4.61 24.15 6.69
C SER A 640 -3.30 24.20 5.88
N ASN A 641 -2.91 25.33 5.27
CA ASN A 641 -1.69 25.39 4.44
C ASN A 641 -0.83 26.67 4.62
N PRO A 642 0.29 26.61 5.38
CA PRO A 642 1.14 27.78 5.58
C PRO A 642 1.83 28.25 4.30
N GLY A 643 2.14 27.37 3.33
CA GLY A 643 2.82 27.77 2.10
C GLY A 643 1.97 28.70 1.23
N ILE A 644 0.72 28.30 0.98
CA ILE A 644 -0.24 29.09 0.19
C ILE A 644 -0.71 30.30 0.99
N ASN A 645 -1.02 30.15 2.28
CA ASN A 645 -1.45 31.28 3.10
C ASN A 645 -0.38 32.35 3.22
N ASN A 646 0.89 31.97 3.40
CA ASN A 646 1.97 32.94 3.46
C ASN A 646 2.18 33.64 2.12
N TRP A 647 1.98 32.93 1.01
CA TRP A 647 1.99 33.53 -0.32
C TRP A 647 0.84 34.54 -0.50
N ILE A 648 -0.37 34.19 -0.05
CA ILE A 648 -1.54 35.09 -0.07
C ILE A 648 -1.27 36.32 0.80
N LEU A 649 -0.84 36.15 2.05
CA LEU A 649 -0.54 37.23 3.00
C LEU A 649 0.61 38.12 2.53
N GLY A 650 1.57 37.57 1.79
CA GLY A 650 2.67 38.34 1.21
C GLY A 650 2.22 39.33 0.14
N ARG A 651 1.08 39.08 -0.52
CA ARG A 651 0.50 39.96 -1.57
C ARG A 651 -0.72 40.75 -1.10
N HIS A 652 -1.45 40.21 -0.13
CA HIS A 652 -2.68 40.77 0.45
C HIS A 652 -2.57 40.82 1.99
N PRO A 653 -1.73 41.71 2.54
CA PRO A 653 -1.55 41.84 3.99
C PRO A 653 -2.85 42.22 4.73
N GLU A 654 -3.82 42.83 4.05
CA GLU A 654 -5.15 43.15 4.55
C GLU A 654 -5.95 41.94 5.06
N LEU A 655 -5.64 40.73 4.57
CA LEU A 655 -6.28 39.48 5.00
C LEU A 655 -5.76 38.97 6.35
N ARG A 656 -4.78 39.65 6.95
CA ARG A 656 -4.24 39.33 8.28
C ARG A 656 -5.12 39.82 9.42
N GLU A 657 -5.86 40.91 9.22
CA GLU A 657 -6.74 41.49 10.25
C GLU A 657 -8.05 40.70 10.40
N THR A 658 -8.49 40.02 9.35
CA THR A 658 -9.66 39.13 9.35
C THR A 658 -9.37 37.74 9.94
N SER A 659 -8.09 37.36 10.09
CA SER A 659 -7.71 36.06 10.68
C SER A 659 -7.73 36.07 12.20
N ASP A 660 -7.29 37.16 12.83
CA ASP A 660 -7.25 37.24 14.29
C ASP A 660 -8.68 37.23 14.88
N SER A 661 -9.67 37.76 14.16
CA SER A 661 -11.10 37.73 14.55
C SER A 661 -11.81 36.41 14.26
N ASN A 662 -11.33 35.60 13.29
CA ASN A 662 -11.91 34.30 12.97
C ASN A 662 -11.29 33.14 13.77
N ILE A 663 -10.03 33.26 14.22
CA ILE A 663 -9.40 32.26 15.10
C ILE A 663 -10.09 32.25 16.47
N GLU A 664 -10.44 33.42 17.03
CA GLU A 664 -11.19 33.52 18.30
C GLU A 664 -12.59 32.85 18.21
N ASN A 665 -13.26 32.93 17.05
CA ASN A 665 -14.57 32.29 16.85
C ASN A 665 -14.52 30.78 16.56
N SER A 666 -13.35 30.25 16.14
CA SER A 666 -13.19 28.81 15.83
C SER A 666 -12.72 27.98 17.03
N SER A 667 -12.17 28.61 18.08
CA SER A 667 -11.82 27.94 19.34
C SER A 667 -13.00 27.74 20.30
N GLU A 668 -14.17 28.31 20.02
CA GLU A 668 -15.37 28.15 20.87
C GLU A 668 -16.31 27.01 20.42
N SER A 669 -16.05 26.31 19.31
CA SER A 669 -16.94 25.24 18.80
C SER A 669 -16.44 23.81 18.96
N GLU A 670 -15.38 23.55 19.74
CA GLU A 670 -14.84 22.20 19.98
C GLU A 670 -15.08 21.65 21.41
N TYR A 671 -15.96 22.29 22.19
CA TYR A 671 -16.48 21.76 23.46
C TYR A 671 -17.99 21.66 23.40
N ASP A 672 -18.50 20.57 22.81
CA ASP A 672 -19.74 19.90 23.24
C ASP A 672 -20.02 18.76 22.26
N MET A 673 -19.71 17.52 22.66
CA MET A 673 -20.48 16.29 22.38
C MET A 673 -19.77 15.08 23.01
N ASP A 674 -19.81 15.01 24.34
CA ASP A 674 -19.75 13.73 25.08
C ASP A 674 -21.12 13.53 25.75
N TYR A 675 -21.91 12.58 25.24
CA TYR A 675 -22.85 11.73 25.99
C TYR A 675 -23.26 10.50 25.18
#